data_AF-A0A178DAE3-F1
#
_entry.id   AF-A0A178DAE3-F1
#
_cell.length_a   1.000
_cell.length_b   1.000
_cell.length_c   1.000
_cell.angle_alpha   90.00
_cell.angle_beta   90.00
_cell.angle_gamma   90.00
#
_symmetry.space_group_name_H-M   'P 1'
#
loop_
_entity.id
_entity.type
_entity.pdbx_description
1 polymer ?
#
loop_
_entity_poly.entity_id
_entity_poly.type
_entity_poly.pdbx_seq_one_letter_code
_entity_poly.pdbx_strand_id
1 'polypeptide(L)'
;MVLKSWLDVPDDHDFSIENLPFGIFSTADNVTPRPGIAIGRFIVDLAALVDTEAFSMYCTCQFPYAVLKEVSIMFLSTSLRLARTLGRETVNAVRMFVKYLLVEMTPIMRDNKDLRKKCVVDTAEVKVEMHLPMRIGDFTDFLNSRTSKHAKNTHSTSSTPVNMFNPPRAFTARASSLVVSGTPIVRPMGHLIDSNGKAYVGPSQQMDVEMEFAFFLGEGIKRFDRVSIEEAENRIFGVVLLNDWSTRDVQAPEDHPFAAFNAKSFASTISPWVVSIDALEPYRTKIQPQEPSDLLPYLIDKKSLGTFDISIRMQWTLSPEGEVFDTSTSNLTNAYWSFTQMLTHHAFGGCEMRTGDLIGTGTLTGESAESICSLVERTDNGAKQVQTPSGNKRLYVQDGDKVTFTGWAGEKGDQSLSGKRVGFGICEVIGHDFPPCSLPLYIQHLPSFKSFRLHSQSPQGYVDLALDGRVTFVGLERVLVGSTKVRHVTPAVWKATAGPVAAHDKGAARPVHTDMPRSSNWTQGAQAAASASNDVDLAVFSPQSNGSSQQMSPTQGAGSVTSQVSIESGRPTTRHSVVGREYDTLTESLDAWPTKTTFLLGDTGESDPYLLRHFSTEYLDSSVDDIAKVTPRHMLRASDPDVMHSQGKPLIMSIADHSLYDRGEPRLDQTVLDQAADEVAQMVSDETGVRLVKLFFRYIYPHFPILSKSRLLYPLVELPSRLKQLPLSLKAAIYASALAFFTYDDVLATTIVHSPPSSQRLYRIAWVAVTHEVHTPHLSTLQSCLLLLQRVNDDRYVMDTVFRWSLLGWTVALAQTFGLSTDCLDWTGLPDWEKRLRRRLWWATFVMDKWAFMSAGLSSHIHDDSYDVSPLTAADFISSGETESSQQQQNNGNIEAASSAATAEPPLSHFYHLTRLTAILSDIQTAFFTIAASKRTERDFKLSIELAKPIRRRLKEWKTSYDAYLDTTHLHGHHNHHNATSMRSRSSGLDGNASLGLSYLVTNIMLFRALLRPLESNLPSTSVPSSSSEAGRDAVRIGAKTCCIEAVEFVETLRRNVWDAFWHSWSRAGFAMISSMMIRLLITSEDPGEVDDINALIRRWRWALRTGGGSAGNVLMSLALLRLDRSLVTRGIHESDEE
;
A
#
# COMPACT_ATOMS: atom_id res chain seq x y z
N MET A 1 11.83 -14.88 -45.81
CA MET A 1 13.25 -15.00 -45.43
C MET A 1 13.31 -15.58 -44.02
N VAL A 2 14.22 -16.53 -43.77
CA VAL A 2 14.50 -17.00 -42.41
C VAL A 2 15.26 -15.89 -41.68
N LEU A 3 14.78 -15.46 -40.51
CA LEU A 3 15.48 -14.48 -39.70
C LEU A 3 16.76 -15.13 -39.15
N LYS A 4 17.90 -14.46 -39.29
CA LYS A 4 19.18 -14.92 -38.76
C LYS A 4 19.70 -13.96 -37.70
N SER A 5 20.35 -14.51 -36.68
CA SER A 5 21.07 -13.73 -35.67
C SER A 5 22.44 -13.33 -36.21
N TRP A 6 22.97 -12.18 -35.79
CA TRP A 6 24.39 -11.87 -36.00
C TRP A 6 25.31 -12.58 -34.99
N LEU A 7 24.74 -13.21 -33.96
CA LEU A 7 25.46 -14.19 -33.12
C LEU A 7 25.51 -15.54 -33.82
N ASP A 8 26.60 -16.27 -33.61
CA ASP A 8 26.79 -17.62 -34.14
C ASP A 8 25.89 -18.62 -33.39
N VAL A 9 24.75 -18.94 -33.98
CA VAL A 9 23.72 -19.84 -33.42
C VAL A 9 23.54 -21.02 -34.37
N PRO A 10 23.87 -22.25 -33.93
CA PRO A 10 23.62 -23.44 -34.73
C PRO A 10 22.13 -23.59 -35.06
N ASP A 11 21.82 -24.03 -36.28
CA ASP A 11 20.43 -24.15 -36.78
C ASP A 11 19.58 -25.14 -35.96
N ASP A 12 20.22 -26.12 -35.31
CA ASP A 12 19.59 -27.15 -34.48
C ASP A 12 19.65 -26.83 -32.98
N HIS A 13 20.14 -25.65 -32.60
CA HIS A 13 20.24 -25.23 -31.21
C HIS A 13 18.85 -24.99 -30.61
N ASP A 14 18.66 -25.38 -29.34
CA ASP A 14 17.39 -25.21 -28.62
C ASP A 14 16.97 -23.73 -28.56
N PHE A 15 17.93 -22.85 -28.29
CA PHE A 15 17.73 -21.41 -28.18
C PHE A 15 17.95 -20.70 -29.52
N SER A 16 17.10 -20.96 -30.51
CA SER A 16 17.12 -20.22 -31.77
C SER A 16 16.65 -18.76 -31.61
N ILE A 17 16.80 -17.95 -32.65
CA ILE A 17 16.24 -16.58 -32.69
C ILE A 17 14.71 -16.56 -32.64
N GLU A 18 14.06 -17.70 -32.94
CA GLU A 18 12.62 -17.89 -32.80
C GLU A 18 12.22 -18.33 -31.38
N ASN A 19 13.16 -18.71 -30.51
CA ASN A 19 12.86 -19.19 -29.14
C ASN A 19 12.98 -18.11 -28.06
N LEU A 20 14.19 -17.55 -27.85
CA LEU A 20 14.44 -16.47 -26.90
C LEU A 20 13.75 -16.65 -25.51
N PRO A 21 14.02 -17.76 -24.78
CA PRO A 21 13.37 -18.01 -23.50
C PRO A 21 13.97 -17.15 -22.38
N PHE A 22 13.16 -16.88 -21.36
CA PHE A 22 13.54 -16.07 -20.20
C PHE A 22 14.12 -16.95 -19.08
N GLY A 23 15.12 -16.46 -18.36
CA GLY A 23 15.70 -17.18 -17.22
C GLY A 23 16.43 -16.27 -16.25
N ILE A 24 16.84 -16.83 -15.11
CA ILE A 24 17.65 -16.13 -14.11
C ILE A 24 19.01 -16.78 -14.01
N PHE A 25 20.03 -15.94 -14.11
CA PHE A 25 21.40 -16.39 -14.11
C PHE A 25 22.29 -15.48 -13.25
N SER A 26 23.39 -16.04 -12.77
CA SER A 26 24.53 -15.29 -12.26
C SER A 26 25.80 -15.79 -12.94
N THR A 27 26.89 -15.05 -12.78
CA THR A 27 28.20 -15.39 -13.32
C THR A 27 29.24 -15.35 -12.20
N ALA A 28 30.36 -16.03 -12.36
CA ALA A 28 31.46 -15.96 -11.39
C ALA A 28 31.88 -14.50 -11.07
N ASP A 29 31.90 -13.62 -12.08
CA ASP A 29 32.26 -12.21 -11.93
C ASP A 29 31.13 -11.33 -11.39
N ASN A 30 29.88 -11.81 -11.45
CA ASN A 30 28.72 -11.09 -10.94
C ASN A 30 27.73 -12.10 -10.36
N VAL A 31 27.88 -12.33 -9.06
CA VAL A 31 27.13 -13.31 -8.28
C VAL A 31 25.67 -12.92 -8.05
N THR A 32 25.28 -11.68 -8.38
CA THR A 32 23.88 -11.25 -8.26
C THR A 32 23.03 -11.93 -9.34
N PRO A 33 22.03 -12.74 -8.96
CA PRO A 33 21.07 -13.29 -9.92
C PRO A 33 20.42 -12.15 -10.69
N ARG A 34 20.15 -12.35 -11.99
CA ARG A 34 19.55 -11.34 -12.87
C ARG A 34 18.89 -11.96 -14.09
N PRO A 35 17.88 -11.30 -14.67
CA PRO A 35 17.16 -11.82 -15.83
C PRO A 35 18.03 -11.83 -17.09
N GLY A 36 17.90 -12.91 -17.85
CA GLY A 36 18.52 -13.06 -19.15
C GLY A 36 17.58 -13.70 -20.17
N ILE A 37 17.92 -13.52 -21.45
CA ILE A 37 17.30 -14.24 -22.58
C ILE A 37 18.36 -15.07 -23.29
N ALA A 38 18.11 -16.37 -23.47
CA ALA A 38 19.05 -17.26 -24.14
C ALA A 38 18.99 -17.16 -25.68
N ILE A 39 20.15 -17.23 -26.33
CA ILE A 39 20.31 -17.27 -27.79
C ILE A 39 21.59 -18.02 -28.15
N GLY A 40 21.47 -19.21 -28.74
CA GLY A 40 22.61 -20.11 -28.93
C GLY A 40 23.31 -20.40 -27.59
N ARG A 41 24.65 -20.29 -27.60
CA ARG A 41 25.49 -20.34 -26.40
C ARG A 41 25.57 -19.03 -25.61
N PHE A 42 24.80 -18.01 -26.00
CA PHE A 42 24.86 -16.69 -25.39
C PHE A 42 23.63 -16.39 -24.54
N ILE A 43 23.80 -15.50 -23.58
CA ILE A 43 22.71 -14.92 -22.78
C ILE A 43 22.74 -13.41 -22.95
N VAL A 44 21.61 -12.83 -23.35
CA VAL A 44 21.40 -11.37 -23.32
C VAL A 44 21.01 -10.98 -21.90
N ASP A 45 21.89 -10.27 -21.21
CA ASP A 45 21.69 -9.74 -19.86
C ASP A 45 20.73 -8.55 -19.91
N LEU A 46 19.47 -8.77 -19.50
CA LEU A 46 18.43 -7.76 -19.58
C LEU A 46 18.67 -6.62 -18.58
N ALA A 47 19.26 -6.91 -17.42
CA ALA A 47 19.59 -5.89 -16.43
C ALA A 47 20.68 -4.95 -16.97
N ALA A 48 21.74 -5.52 -17.54
CA ALA A 48 22.81 -4.74 -18.16
C ALA A 48 22.31 -3.94 -19.38
N LEU A 49 21.36 -4.49 -20.15
CA LEU A 49 20.76 -3.81 -21.29
C LEU A 49 19.97 -2.56 -20.89
N VAL A 50 19.20 -2.64 -19.78
CA VAL A 50 18.45 -1.50 -19.22
C VAL A 50 19.37 -0.36 -18.80
N ASP A 51 20.57 -0.66 -18.29
CA ASP A 51 21.53 0.31 -17.77
C ASP A 51 22.43 0.96 -18.84
N THR A 52 22.03 0.97 -20.12
CA THR A 52 22.86 1.53 -21.21
C THR A 52 22.24 2.77 -21.85
N GLU A 53 23.05 3.76 -22.22
CA GLU A 53 22.59 4.97 -22.93
C GLU A 53 21.96 4.66 -24.29
N ALA A 54 22.43 3.62 -24.97
CA ALA A 54 21.82 3.10 -26.20
C ALA A 54 20.33 2.74 -25.97
N PHE A 55 20.00 2.20 -24.80
CA PHE A 55 18.62 1.87 -24.43
C PHE A 55 17.79 3.12 -24.06
N SER A 56 18.39 4.09 -23.37
CA SER A 56 17.77 5.40 -23.11
C SER A 56 17.37 6.16 -24.39
N MET A 57 18.14 6.02 -25.46
CA MET A 57 17.97 6.81 -26.69
C MET A 57 16.97 6.20 -27.69
N TYR A 58 16.78 4.88 -27.68
CA TYR A 58 15.80 4.19 -28.55
C TYR A 58 14.40 4.09 -27.93
N CYS A 59 14.28 4.04 -26.60
CA CYS A 59 13.00 3.91 -25.89
C CYS A 59 12.11 5.17 -25.92
N THR A 60 12.59 6.31 -26.41
CA THR A 60 11.75 7.51 -26.56
C THR A 60 10.68 7.37 -27.66
N CYS A 61 10.73 6.33 -28.50
CA CYS A 61 9.85 6.27 -29.67
C CYS A 61 8.92 5.06 -29.81
N GLN A 62 9.10 3.91 -29.11
CA GLN A 62 8.22 2.75 -29.39
C GLN A 62 8.17 1.58 -28.38
N PHE A 63 8.81 1.66 -27.22
CA PHE A 63 8.73 0.58 -26.21
C PHE A 63 8.80 1.14 -24.78
N PRO A 64 7.96 0.69 -23.83
CA PRO A 64 8.02 1.24 -22.48
C PRO A 64 9.26 0.69 -21.77
N TYR A 65 10.31 1.52 -21.68
CA TYR A 65 11.48 1.32 -20.80
C TYR A 65 11.10 0.81 -19.39
N ALA A 66 9.95 1.28 -18.88
CA ALA A 66 9.37 0.84 -17.61
C ALA A 66 9.13 -0.68 -17.54
N VAL A 67 8.69 -1.32 -18.63
CA VAL A 67 8.38 -2.76 -18.68
C VAL A 67 9.63 -3.60 -18.48
N LEU A 68 10.73 -3.28 -19.14
CA LEU A 68 11.99 -4.02 -19.02
C LEU A 68 12.63 -3.86 -17.63
N LYS A 69 12.55 -2.65 -17.06
CA LYS A 69 12.97 -2.40 -15.68
C LYS A 69 12.08 -3.13 -14.66
N GLU A 70 10.77 -3.19 -14.89
CA GLU A 70 9.81 -3.89 -14.03
C GLU A 70 10.00 -5.43 -14.08
N VAL A 71 10.17 -6.00 -15.28
CA VAL A 71 10.55 -7.41 -15.46
C VAL A 71 11.83 -7.70 -14.67
N SER A 72 12.84 -6.83 -14.79
CA SER A 72 14.11 -7.04 -14.07
C SER A 72 13.99 -6.97 -12.55
N ILE A 73 13.10 -6.13 -12.01
CA ILE A 73 12.86 -6.03 -10.57
C ILE A 73 12.03 -7.22 -10.06
N MET A 74 11.01 -7.67 -10.78
CA MET A 74 10.13 -8.75 -10.31
C MET A 74 10.84 -10.09 -10.18
N PHE A 75 11.72 -10.39 -11.13
CA PHE A 75 12.56 -11.58 -11.10
C PHE A 75 13.56 -11.60 -9.90
N LEU A 76 13.78 -10.46 -9.23
CA LEU A 76 14.76 -10.28 -8.15
C LEU A 76 14.17 -9.86 -6.80
N SER A 77 12.88 -9.49 -6.73
CA SER A 77 12.29 -8.91 -5.53
C SER A 77 11.58 -9.93 -4.63
N THR A 78 11.83 -9.85 -3.33
CA THR A 78 11.04 -10.49 -2.25
C THR A 78 9.78 -9.69 -1.90
N SER A 79 9.52 -8.58 -2.58
CA SER A 79 8.56 -7.55 -2.17
C SER A 79 7.26 -7.64 -2.97
N LEU A 80 6.14 -7.96 -2.31
CA LEU A 80 4.76 -7.97 -2.86
C LEU A 80 4.26 -6.61 -3.41
N ARG A 81 5.10 -5.56 -3.43
CA ARG A 81 4.69 -4.17 -3.71
C ARG A 81 4.80 -3.74 -5.18
N LEU A 82 5.20 -4.64 -6.09
CA LEU A 82 5.32 -4.37 -7.54
C LEU A 82 4.66 -5.45 -8.42
N ALA A 83 3.58 -6.08 -7.94
CA ALA A 83 2.76 -6.97 -8.77
C ALA A 83 1.90 -6.16 -9.76
N ARG A 84 2.54 -5.60 -10.80
CA ARG A 84 1.87 -5.29 -12.06
C ARG A 84 1.85 -6.55 -12.93
N THR A 85 0.86 -6.67 -13.80
CA THR A 85 0.59 -7.90 -14.56
C THR A 85 1.64 -8.11 -15.65
N LEU A 86 2.33 -9.26 -15.65
CA LEU A 86 3.18 -9.69 -16.77
C LEU A 86 2.36 -10.55 -17.73
N GLY A 87 1.24 -9.98 -18.22
CA GLY A 87 0.42 -10.64 -19.23
C GLY A 87 1.20 -10.93 -20.52
N ARG A 88 0.66 -11.82 -21.34
CA ARG A 88 1.27 -12.28 -22.60
C ARG A 88 1.81 -11.14 -23.48
N GLU A 89 1.04 -10.04 -23.60
CA GLU A 89 1.43 -8.87 -24.39
C GLU A 89 2.79 -8.30 -23.97
N THR A 90 3.01 -8.14 -22.67
CA THR A 90 4.24 -7.60 -22.08
C THR A 90 5.44 -8.51 -22.36
N VAL A 91 5.25 -9.82 -22.19
CA VAL A 91 6.29 -10.84 -22.44
C VAL A 91 6.68 -10.85 -23.91
N ASN A 92 5.69 -10.86 -24.80
CA ASN A 92 5.92 -10.84 -26.24
C ASN A 92 6.62 -9.57 -26.70
N ALA A 93 6.22 -8.43 -26.13
CA ALA A 93 6.82 -7.14 -26.42
C ALA A 93 8.34 -7.18 -26.14
N VAL A 94 8.75 -7.67 -24.96
CA VAL A 94 10.17 -7.79 -24.59
C VAL A 94 10.91 -8.76 -25.51
N ARG A 95 10.32 -9.93 -25.76
CA ARG A 95 10.86 -10.94 -26.67
C ARG A 95 11.09 -10.37 -28.07
N MET A 96 10.12 -9.68 -28.64
CA MET A 96 10.21 -9.08 -29.97
C MET A 96 11.26 -7.98 -30.05
N PHE A 97 11.44 -7.20 -28.97
CA PHE A 97 12.50 -6.19 -28.91
C PHE A 97 13.89 -6.82 -28.88
N VAL A 98 14.12 -7.81 -28.02
CA VAL A 98 15.40 -8.53 -27.97
C VAL A 98 15.66 -9.25 -29.29
N LYS A 99 14.63 -9.85 -29.90
CA LYS A 99 14.70 -10.41 -31.25
C LYS A 99 15.18 -9.37 -32.25
N TYR A 100 14.59 -8.18 -32.26
CA TYR A 100 15.00 -7.09 -33.16
C TYR A 100 16.48 -6.70 -32.98
N LEU A 101 16.98 -6.63 -31.74
CA LEU A 101 18.40 -6.34 -31.48
C LEU A 101 19.35 -7.45 -31.96
N LEU A 102 18.88 -8.69 -32.02
CA LEU A 102 19.66 -9.87 -32.39
C LEU A 102 19.63 -10.17 -33.89
N VAL A 103 18.63 -9.68 -34.64
CA VAL A 103 18.55 -9.89 -36.10
C VAL A 103 19.75 -9.26 -36.81
N GLU A 104 20.35 -10.00 -37.75
CA GLU A 104 21.58 -9.62 -38.46
C GLU A 104 21.51 -8.23 -39.11
N MET A 105 20.34 -7.82 -39.59
CA MET A 105 20.12 -6.54 -40.25
C MET A 105 20.11 -5.33 -39.28
N THR A 106 20.07 -5.57 -37.97
CA THR A 106 19.98 -4.50 -36.96
C THR A 106 21.37 -4.14 -36.42
N PRO A 107 21.91 -2.94 -36.74
CA PRO A 107 23.28 -2.59 -36.39
C PRO A 107 23.46 -2.20 -34.91
N ILE A 108 22.37 -1.89 -34.19
CA ILE A 108 22.39 -1.23 -32.87
C ILE A 108 23.29 -1.95 -31.87
N MET A 109 23.02 -3.24 -31.64
CA MET A 109 23.85 -4.07 -30.78
C MET A 109 24.98 -4.74 -31.55
N ARG A 110 24.73 -5.16 -32.80
CA ARG A 110 25.71 -5.84 -33.65
C ARG A 110 27.02 -5.06 -33.83
N ASP A 111 26.94 -3.76 -34.10
CA ASP A 111 28.13 -2.96 -34.46
C ASP A 111 28.74 -2.27 -33.22
N ASN A 112 28.01 -2.20 -32.10
CA ASN A 112 28.48 -1.60 -30.86
C ASN A 112 29.24 -2.64 -30.00
N LYS A 113 30.57 -2.61 -30.06
CA LYS A 113 31.43 -3.54 -29.30
C LYS A 113 31.27 -3.42 -27.79
N ASP A 114 31.14 -2.21 -27.27
CA ASP A 114 31.03 -1.99 -25.82
C ASP A 114 29.69 -2.49 -25.28
N LEU A 115 28.60 -2.25 -26.03
CA LEU A 115 27.27 -2.78 -25.68
C LEU A 115 27.25 -4.31 -25.70
N ARG A 116 27.86 -4.94 -26.72
CA ARG A 116 27.99 -6.41 -26.76
C ARG A 116 28.76 -6.95 -25.56
N LYS A 117 29.92 -6.36 -25.26
CA LYS A 117 30.75 -6.78 -24.13
C LYS A 117 30.01 -6.66 -22.79
N LYS A 118 29.14 -5.66 -22.66
CA LYS A 118 28.37 -5.42 -21.42
C LYS A 118 27.12 -6.31 -21.31
N CYS A 119 26.40 -6.54 -22.41
CA CYS A 119 25.07 -7.12 -22.40
C CYS A 119 24.98 -8.55 -22.92
N VAL A 120 26.02 -9.09 -23.56
CA VAL A 120 26.03 -10.45 -24.10
C VAL A 120 27.06 -11.27 -23.35
N VAL A 121 26.59 -12.30 -22.66
CA VAL A 121 27.41 -13.26 -21.93
C VAL A 121 27.61 -14.51 -22.79
N ASP A 122 28.86 -14.85 -23.07
CA ASP A 122 29.22 -16.11 -23.75
C ASP A 122 29.43 -17.22 -22.73
N THR A 123 28.51 -18.19 -22.70
CA THR A 123 28.55 -19.30 -21.73
C THR A 123 29.71 -20.26 -21.96
N ALA A 124 30.39 -20.20 -23.12
CA ALA A 124 31.62 -20.96 -23.35
C ALA A 124 32.85 -20.32 -22.69
N GLU A 125 32.82 -19.02 -22.44
CA GLU A 125 33.93 -18.27 -21.83
C GLU A 125 33.70 -18.02 -20.33
N VAL A 126 32.45 -17.84 -19.92
CA VAL A 126 32.07 -17.49 -18.55
C VAL A 126 31.23 -18.60 -17.94
N LYS A 127 31.61 -19.06 -16.74
CA LYS A 127 30.79 -19.99 -15.97
C LYS A 127 29.51 -19.29 -15.52
N VAL A 128 28.38 -19.81 -15.98
CA VAL A 128 27.03 -19.36 -15.63
C VAL A 128 26.40 -20.33 -14.63
N GLU A 129 25.74 -19.76 -13.63
CA GLU A 129 24.89 -20.49 -12.69
C GLU A 129 23.43 -20.07 -12.92
N MET A 130 22.56 -21.04 -13.18
CA MET A 130 21.13 -20.80 -13.37
C MET A 130 20.40 -20.92 -12.04
N HIS A 131 19.38 -20.08 -11.85
CA HIS A 131 18.52 -20.07 -10.67
C HIS A 131 17.08 -20.42 -11.04
N LEU A 132 16.21 -20.58 -10.03
CA LEU A 132 14.77 -20.64 -10.28
C LEU A 132 14.32 -19.40 -11.07
N PRO A 133 13.55 -19.57 -12.15
CA PRO A 133 13.20 -18.46 -13.03
C PRO A 133 12.23 -17.48 -12.38
N MET A 134 11.43 -17.89 -11.40
CA MET A 134 10.52 -16.98 -10.71
C MET A 134 10.40 -17.37 -9.25
N ARG A 135 9.99 -16.41 -8.41
CA ARG A 135 9.50 -16.73 -7.07
C ARG A 135 8.13 -17.38 -7.22
N ILE A 136 8.03 -18.65 -6.78
CA ILE A 136 6.79 -19.42 -6.85
C ILE A 136 6.02 -19.22 -5.54
N GLY A 137 4.80 -18.68 -5.64
CA GLY A 137 3.91 -18.49 -4.50
C GLY A 137 3.25 -19.81 -4.13
N ASP A 138 2.45 -20.33 -5.05
CA ASP A 138 1.78 -21.62 -4.96
C ASP A 138 2.17 -22.53 -6.13
N PHE A 139 2.14 -23.84 -5.89
CA PHE A 139 2.35 -24.88 -6.90
C PHE A 139 1.14 -25.81 -6.90
N THR A 140 0.51 -25.97 -8.06
CA THR A 140 -0.59 -26.91 -8.27
C THR A 140 -0.19 -27.90 -9.32
N ASP A 141 -0.45 -29.18 -9.06
CA ASP A 141 -0.19 -30.23 -10.03
C ASP A 141 -1.49 -30.93 -10.44
N PHE A 142 -1.65 -31.14 -11.75
CA PHE A 142 -2.82 -31.75 -12.34
C PHE A 142 -2.61 -33.25 -12.54
N LEU A 143 -3.69 -33.97 -12.84
CA LEU A 143 -3.63 -35.36 -13.30
C LEU A 143 -4.17 -35.41 -14.73
N ASN A 144 -3.31 -35.08 -15.69
CA ASN A 144 -3.73 -34.78 -17.06
C ASN A 144 -3.29 -35.79 -18.13
N SER A 145 -2.80 -36.96 -17.71
CA SER A 145 -2.50 -38.06 -18.64
C SER A 145 -3.76 -38.49 -19.39
N ARG A 146 -3.67 -38.63 -20.71
CA ARG A 146 -4.81 -39.11 -21.54
C ARG A 146 -5.17 -40.56 -21.30
N THR A 147 -4.27 -41.34 -20.70
CA THR A 147 -4.53 -42.76 -20.41
C THR A 147 -4.94 -42.96 -18.96
N SER A 148 -5.80 -43.96 -18.73
CA SER A 148 -6.10 -44.41 -17.36
C SER A 148 -4.96 -45.17 -16.69
N LYS A 149 -3.89 -45.50 -17.42
CA LYS A 149 -2.77 -46.32 -16.92
C LYS A 149 -2.03 -45.61 -15.80
N HIS A 150 -1.73 -44.33 -15.97
CA HIS A 150 -1.08 -43.52 -14.94
C HIS A 150 -1.89 -43.55 -13.64
N ALA A 151 -3.17 -43.13 -13.68
CA ALA A 151 -4.03 -43.10 -12.50
C ALA A 151 -4.29 -44.49 -11.87
N LYS A 152 -4.33 -45.57 -12.66
CA LYS A 152 -4.48 -46.94 -12.14
C LYS A 152 -3.25 -47.44 -11.40
N ASN A 153 -2.06 -47.03 -11.85
CA ASN A 153 -0.80 -47.51 -11.33
C ASN A 153 -0.30 -46.67 -10.15
N THR A 154 -0.76 -45.42 -10.01
CA THR A 154 -0.37 -44.51 -8.93
C THR A 154 -1.30 -44.56 -7.70
N HIS A 155 -2.56 -44.96 -7.85
CA HIS A 155 -3.52 -45.07 -6.75
C HIS A 155 -3.69 -46.50 -6.26
N SER A 156 -3.92 -46.68 -4.95
CA SER A 156 -4.06 -47.99 -4.29
C SER A 156 -5.35 -48.76 -4.64
N THR A 157 -6.25 -48.17 -5.44
CA THR A 157 -7.51 -48.77 -5.86
C THR A 157 -7.40 -49.36 -7.27
N SER A 158 -7.66 -50.66 -7.42
CA SER A 158 -7.60 -51.39 -8.71
C SER A 158 -8.68 -51.01 -9.74
N SER A 159 -9.62 -50.13 -9.38
CA SER A 159 -10.68 -49.65 -10.26
C SER A 159 -10.35 -48.27 -10.84
N THR A 160 -10.60 -48.06 -12.13
CA THR A 160 -10.62 -46.71 -12.71
C THR A 160 -11.65 -45.88 -11.93
N PRO A 161 -11.29 -44.70 -11.40
CA PRO A 161 -12.26 -43.83 -10.74
C PRO A 161 -13.43 -43.51 -11.67
N VAL A 162 -14.67 -43.56 -11.15
CA VAL A 162 -15.86 -43.07 -11.86
C VAL A 162 -15.65 -41.58 -12.11
N ASN A 163 -15.77 -41.14 -13.36
CA ASN A 163 -15.44 -39.78 -13.82
C ASN A 163 -13.96 -39.40 -13.72
N MET A 164 -13.05 -40.27 -14.19
CA MET A 164 -11.61 -40.05 -14.18
C MET A 164 -11.17 -38.67 -14.70
N PHE A 165 -11.80 -38.18 -15.77
CA PHE A 165 -11.47 -36.90 -16.39
C PHE A 165 -12.40 -35.76 -15.97
N ASN A 166 -13.54 -36.04 -15.33
CA ASN A 166 -14.56 -35.03 -14.99
C ASN A 166 -14.83 -34.99 -13.47
N PRO A 167 -14.35 -33.96 -12.74
CA PRO A 167 -13.66 -32.76 -13.21
C PRO A 167 -12.17 -32.98 -13.56
N PRO A 168 -11.49 -32.01 -14.22
CA PRO A 168 -10.03 -31.98 -14.30
C PRO A 168 -9.43 -32.04 -12.89
N ARG A 169 -8.75 -33.14 -12.54
CA ARG A 169 -8.25 -33.35 -11.18
C ARG A 169 -6.90 -32.67 -10.98
N ALA A 170 -6.73 -32.06 -9.81
CA ALA A 170 -5.49 -31.43 -9.38
C ALA A 170 -5.40 -31.43 -7.85
N PHE A 171 -4.19 -31.24 -7.33
CA PHE A 171 -3.93 -31.06 -5.91
C PHE A 171 -2.90 -29.94 -5.69
N THR A 172 -2.90 -29.39 -4.48
CA THR A 172 -1.88 -28.40 -4.09
C THR A 172 -0.59 -29.13 -3.77
N ALA A 173 0.43 -28.90 -4.59
CA ALA A 173 1.76 -29.45 -4.42
C ALA A 173 2.64 -28.49 -3.60
N ARG A 174 3.89 -28.88 -3.34
CA ARG A 174 4.75 -28.14 -2.40
C ARG A 174 5.66 -27.14 -3.12
N ALA A 175 5.33 -25.85 -3.01
CA ALA A 175 6.15 -24.79 -3.63
C ALA A 175 7.58 -24.69 -3.05
N SER A 176 7.78 -24.97 -1.75
CA SER A 176 9.08 -24.77 -1.09
C SER A 176 10.16 -25.78 -1.49
N SER A 177 9.79 -26.88 -2.15
CA SER A 177 10.71 -27.94 -2.60
C SER A 177 10.87 -27.96 -4.12
N LEU A 178 10.38 -26.91 -4.81
CA LEU A 178 10.74 -26.66 -6.20
C LEU A 178 12.20 -26.22 -6.27
N VAL A 179 12.97 -26.94 -7.09
CA VAL A 179 14.39 -26.68 -7.30
C VAL A 179 14.70 -26.56 -8.79
N VAL A 180 15.75 -25.82 -9.11
CA VAL A 180 16.21 -25.68 -10.50
C VAL A 180 16.97 -26.93 -10.93
N SER A 181 16.88 -27.26 -12.22
CA SER A 181 17.70 -28.25 -12.91
C SER A 181 19.17 -28.24 -12.47
N GLY A 182 19.73 -29.43 -12.21
CA GLY A 182 21.09 -29.63 -11.70
C GLY A 182 21.18 -29.78 -10.18
N THR A 183 20.10 -29.49 -9.44
CA THR A 183 20.07 -29.69 -7.98
C THR A 183 20.07 -31.19 -7.62
N PRO A 184 21.01 -31.68 -6.80
CA PRO A 184 21.00 -33.07 -6.35
C PRO A 184 19.77 -33.36 -5.47
N ILE A 185 19.11 -34.50 -5.71
CA ILE A 185 17.95 -34.93 -4.91
C ILE A 185 18.35 -36.10 -4.02
N VAL A 186 18.13 -35.91 -2.73
CA VAL A 186 18.39 -36.92 -1.70
C VAL A 186 17.17 -37.84 -1.61
N ARG A 187 17.41 -39.16 -1.60
CA ARG A 187 16.36 -40.16 -1.39
C ARG A 187 15.65 -39.91 -0.05
N PRO A 188 14.33 -39.70 -0.04
CA PRO A 188 13.63 -39.36 1.20
C PRO A 188 13.43 -40.59 2.09
N MET A 189 13.42 -40.35 3.40
CA MET A 189 12.93 -41.29 4.41
C MET A 189 11.42 -41.18 4.49
N GLY A 190 10.73 -42.31 4.67
CA GLY A 190 9.27 -42.31 4.76
C GLY A 190 8.72 -43.42 5.66
N HIS A 191 7.40 -43.37 5.85
CA HIS A 191 6.63 -44.42 6.49
C HIS A 191 6.32 -45.49 5.44
N LEU A 192 6.88 -46.68 5.63
CA LEU A 192 6.81 -47.80 4.70
C LEU A 192 6.06 -48.98 5.32
N ILE A 193 5.47 -49.83 4.49
CA ILE A 193 4.78 -51.05 4.90
C ILE A 193 5.52 -52.24 4.30
N ASP A 194 5.95 -53.19 5.14
CA ASP A 194 6.61 -54.42 4.69
C ASP A 194 5.61 -55.42 4.09
N SER A 195 6.11 -56.53 3.52
CA SER A 195 5.27 -57.57 2.91
C SER A 195 4.30 -58.26 3.88
N ASN A 196 4.51 -58.13 5.19
CA ASN A 196 3.63 -58.68 6.22
C ASN A 196 2.59 -57.65 6.73
N GLY A 197 2.57 -56.44 6.14
CA GLY A 197 1.68 -55.35 6.54
C GLY A 197 2.20 -54.56 7.75
N LYS A 198 3.46 -54.74 8.17
CA LYS A 198 4.03 -54.03 9.31
C LYS A 198 4.66 -52.70 8.88
N ALA A 199 4.24 -51.63 9.55
CA ALA A 199 4.80 -50.29 9.42
C ALA A 199 6.26 -50.20 9.93
N TYR A 200 7.13 -49.53 9.18
CA TYR A 200 8.48 -49.14 9.59
C TYR A 200 8.90 -47.81 8.96
N VAL A 201 9.98 -47.21 9.46
CA VAL A 201 10.58 -46.00 8.90
C VAL A 201 11.87 -46.37 8.17
N GLY A 202 12.03 -45.93 6.93
CA GLY A 202 13.19 -46.27 6.11
C GLY A 202 13.29 -45.41 4.85
N PRO A 203 14.42 -45.51 4.12
CA PRO A 203 14.57 -44.84 2.82
C PRO A 203 13.62 -45.48 1.80
N SER A 204 12.99 -44.66 0.96
CA SER A 204 12.10 -45.16 -0.11
C SER A 204 12.84 -46.10 -1.06
N GLN A 205 12.22 -47.24 -1.34
CA GLN A 205 12.66 -48.25 -2.29
C GLN A 205 12.04 -48.05 -3.69
N GLN A 206 11.04 -47.18 -3.81
CA GLN A 206 10.29 -46.94 -5.04
C GLN A 206 10.30 -45.46 -5.46
N MET A 207 11.51 -44.89 -5.54
CA MET A 207 11.73 -43.53 -6.03
C MET A 207 11.55 -43.45 -7.54
N ASP A 208 10.73 -42.52 -7.99
CA ASP A 208 10.21 -42.44 -9.35
C ASP A 208 10.25 -40.99 -9.86
N VAL A 209 10.12 -40.86 -11.17
CA VAL A 209 10.08 -39.61 -11.90
C VAL A 209 8.75 -39.46 -12.62
N GLU A 210 8.32 -38.22 -12.82
CA GLU A 210 7.11 -37.88 -13.55
C GLU A 210 7.45 -36.84 -14.61
N MET A 211 7.43 -37.25 -15.88
CA MET A 211 7.78 -36.38 -16.99
C MET A 211 6.62 -35.47 -17.40
N GLU A 212 6.81 -34.17 -17.17
CA GLU A 212 5.75 -33.14 -17.23
C GLU A 212 6.20 -31.84 -17.90
N PHE A 213 5.21 -31.02 -18.23
CA PHE A 213 5.39 -29.59 -18.43
C PHE A 213 4.73 -28.84 -17.28
N ALA A 214 5.15 -27.60 -17.06
CA ALA A 214 4.45 -26.68 -16.17
C ALA A 214 4.43 -25.28 -16.79
N PHE A 215 3.43 -24.48 -16.46
CA PHE A 215 3.36 -23.09 -16.91
C PHE A 215 3.27 -22.11 -15.75
N PHE A 216 3.92 -20.96 -15.92
CA PHE A 216 3.91 -19.86 -14.97
C PHE A 216 2.75 -18.91 -15.25
N LEU A 217 2.07 -18.47 -14.21
CA LEU A 217 1.09 -17.40 -14.30
C LEU A 217 1.82 -16.04 -14.36
N GLY A 218 1.64 -15.28 -15.45
CA GLY A 218 2.18 -13.94 -15.61
C GLY A 218 1.26 -12.86 -15.03
N GLU A 219 -0.04 -13.05 -15.19
CA GLU A 219 -1.08 -12.19 -14.62
C GLU A 219 -1.93 -12.95 -13.60
N GLY A 220 -1.81 -12.55 -12.33
CA GLY A 220 -2.62 -13.10 -11.22
C GLY A 220 -4.14 -12.99 -11.44
N ILE A 221 -4.88 -13.84 -10.73
CA ILE A 221 -6.34 -13.92 -10.76
C ILE A 221 -6.83 -13.59 -9.36
N LYS A 222 -7.69 -12.58 -9.24
CA LYS A 222 -8.19 -12.16 -7.92
C LYS A 222 -9.17 -13.19 -7.38
N ARG A 223 -9.28 -13.23 -6.06
CA ARG A 223 -10.26 -14.06 -5.36
C ARG A 223 -11.66 -13.83 -5.91
N PHE A 224 -12.37 -14.92 -6.18
CA PHE A 224 -13.71 -14.97 -6.77
C PHE A 224 -13.84 -14.51 -8.23
N ASP A 225 -12.77 -14.00 -8.85
CA ASP A 225 -12.75 -13.80 -10.30
C ASP A 225 -12.67 -15.17 -10.99
N ARG A 226 -13.29 -15.26 -12.17
CA ARG A 226 -13.25 -16.44 -13.03
C ARG A 226 -12.51 -16.08 -14.30
N VAL A 227 -11.90 -17.08 -14.93
CA VAL A 227 -11.18 -16.91 -16.19
C VAL A 227 -11.78 -17.83 -17.22
N SER A 228 -12.31 -17.24 -18.29
CA SER A 228 -12.78 -18.03 -19.45
C SER A 228 -11.61 -18.68 -20.18
N ILE A 229 -11.87 -19.75 -20.95
CA ILE A 229 -10.83 -20.41 -21.76
C ILE A 229 -10.15 -19.41 -22.68
N GLU A 230 -10.93 -18.49 -23.24
CA GLU A 230 -10.47 -17.48 -24.18
C GLU A 230 -9.54 -16.43 -23.56
N GLU A 231 -9.63 -16.23 -22.24
CA GLU A 231 -8.79 -15.30 -21.49
C GLU A 231 -7.59 -15.99 -20.83
N ALA A 232 -7.69 -17.30 -20.58
CA ALA A 232 -6.70 -18.07 -19.83
C ALA A 232 -5.30 -17.97 -20.43
N GLU A 233 -5.16 -18.12 -21.75
CA GLU A 233 -3.86 -18.10 -22.41
C GLU A 233 -3.13 -16.75 -22.26
N ASN A 234 -3.86 -15.63 -22.20
CA ASN A 234 -3.29 -14.29 -22.05
C ASN A 234 -2.65 -14.06 -20.68
N ARG A 235 -3.01 -14.89 -19.69
CA ARG A 235 -2.47 -14.83 -18.33
C ARG A 235 -1.22 -15.68 -18.14
N ILE A 236 -0.89 -16.56 -19.10
CA ILE A 236 0.28 -17.45 -19.02
C ILE A 236 1.54 -16.68 -19.43
N PHE A 237 2.56 -16.70 -18.58
CA PHE A 237 3.87 -16.11 -18.87
C PHE A 237 4.66 -16.99 -19.84
N GLY A 238 4.73 -18.29 -19.56
CA GLY A 238 5.45 -19.26 -20.38
C GLY A 238 5.54 -20.63 -19.70
N VAL A 239 6.24 -21.54 -20.36
CA VAL A 239 6.25 -22.98 -20.07
C VAL A 239 7.67 -23.45 -19.75
N VAL A 240 7.78 -24.42 -18.83
CA VAL A 240 9.02 -25.11 -18.44
C VAL A 240 8.81 -26.63 -18.45
N LEU A 241 9.89 -27.39 -18.49
CA LEU A 241 9.88 -28.82 -18.16
C LEU A 241 9.77 -28.97 -16.64
N LEU A 242 9.06 -30.00 -16.20
CA LEU A 242 8.90 -30.35 -14.79
C LEU A 242 9.18 -31.84 -14.59
N ASN A 243 9.87 -32.18 -13.50
CA ASN A 243 9.97 -33.52 -12.93
C ASN A 243 9.38 -33.50 -11.53
N ASP A 244 8.22 -34.12 -11.35
CA ASP A 244 7.60 -34.25 -10.03
C ASP A 244 8.03 -35.54 -9.34
N TRP A 245 9.10 -35.44 -8.53
CA TRP A 245 9.68 -36.62 -7.91
C TRP A 245 8.70 -37.30 -6.98
N SER A 246 8.67 -38.62 -7.06
CA SER A 246 7.67 -39.42 -6.40
C SER A 246 8.28 -40.58 -5.65
N THR A 247 7.73 -40.94 -4.50
CA THR A 247 8.11 -42.17 -3.79
C THR A 247 6.89 -43.05 -3.57
N ARG A 248 6.71 -44.05 -4.44
CA ARG A 248 5.44 -44.79 -4.59
C ARG A 248 5.08 -45.60 -3.35
N ASP A 249 6.08 -46.13 -2.67
CA ASP A 249 5.95 -46.89 -1.43
C ASP A 249 5.63 -46.02 -0.21
N VAL A 250 6.02 -44.74 -0.23
CA VAL A 250 5.60 -43.73 0.76
C VAL A 250 4.21 -43.18 0.42
N GLN A 251 3.91 -43.04 -0.88
CA GLN A 251 2.62 -42.53 -1.37
C GLN A 251 1.47 -43.48 -1.01
N ALA A 252 1.64 -44.77 -1.28
CA ALA A 252 0.59 -45.78 -1.09
C ALA A 252 -0.11 -45.75 0.28
N PRO A 253 0.59 -45.63 1.43
CA PRO A 253 -0.07 -45.53 2.73
C PRO A 253 -0.66 -44.15 3.08
N GLU A 254 -0.23 -43.05 2.46
CA GLU A 254 -0.71 -41.69 2.81
C GLU A 254 -1.76 -41.12 1.82
N ASP A 255 -1.84 -41.65 0.61
CA ASP A 255 -2.65 -41.10 -0.50
C ASP A 255 -4.16 -41.08 -0.21
N HIS A 256 -4.68 -42.01 0.59
CA HIS A 256 -6.11 -42.06 0.92
C HIS A 256 -6.41 -41.64 2.38
N PRO A 257 -7.32 -40.68 2.63
CA PRO A 257 -8.21 -39.99 1.69
C PRO A 257 -7.73 -38.60 1.20
N PHE A 258 -6.50 -38.18 1.53
CA PHE A 258 -6.08 -36.77 1.44
C PHE A 258 -5.10 -36.42 0.32
N ALA A 259 -4.80 -37.36 -0.60
CA ALA A 259 -3.78 -37.28 -1.65
C ALA A 259 -2.33 -37.36 -1.13
N ALA A 260 -1.39 -37.51 -2.07
CA ALA A 260 0.04 -37.59 -1.80
C ALA A 260 0.58 -36.35 -1.06
N PHE A 261 1.48 -36.57 -0.09
CA PHE A 261 2.06 -35.52 0.74
C PHE A 261 3.58 -35.63 0.85
N ASN A 262 4.13 -36.43 1.76
CA ASN A 262 5.58 -36.62 1.88
C ASN A 262 6.18 -37.28 0.64
N ALA A 263 5.37 -38.08 -0.05
CA ALA A 263 5.79 -38.81 -1.23
C ALA A 263 6.07 -37.94 -2.45
N LYS A 264 5.67 -36.67 -2.42
CA LYS A 264 5.87 -35.66 -3.48
C LYS A 264 6.60 -34.41 -2.97
N SER A 265 6.31 -33.99 -1.73
CA SER A 265 6.80 -32.73 -1.18
C SER A 265 8.31 -32.65 -0.92
N PHE A 266 9.05 -33.74 -1.10
CA PHE A 266 10.50 -33.74 -0.90
C PHE A 266 11.27 -33.03 -2.02
N ALA A 267 10.80 -33.08 -3.27
CA ALA A 267 11.43 -32.39 -4.39
C ALA A 267 10.53 -32.35 -5.64
N SER A 268 10.52 -31.22 -6.33
CA SER A 268 10.09 -31.16 -7.74
C SER A 268 11.12 -30.32 -8.50
N THR A 269 11.53 -30.72 -9.71
CA THR A 269 12.59 -30.04 -10.46
C THR A 269 12.06 -29.38 -11.72
N ILE A 270 12.44 -28.14 -12.01
CA ILE A 270 12.08 -27.44 -13.25
C ILE A 270 13.28 -27.03 -14.10
N SER A 271 13.09 -26.98 -15.42
CA SER A 271 14.08 -26.37 -16.33
C SER A 271 14.21 -24.87 -16.07
N PRO A 272 15.41 -24.27 -16.22
CA PRO A 272 15.65 -22.87 -15.84
C PRO A 272 15.15 -21.85 -16.87
N TRP A 273 14.85 -22.29 -18.10
CA TRP A 273 14.45 -21.43 -19.21
C TRP A 273 12.94 -21.53 -19.45
N VAL A 274 12.25 -20.41 -19.32
CA VAL A 274 10.80 -20.26 -19.51
C VAL A 274 10.52 -19.85 -20.95
N VAL A 275 9.95 -20.77 -21.72
CA VAL A 275 9.59 -20.56 -23.13
C VAL A 275 8.23 -19.87 -23.21
N SER A 276 8.14 -18.71 -23.86
CA SER A 276 6.89 -17.95 -23.95
C SER A 276 5.87 -18.64 -24.87
N ILE A 277 4.57 -18.45 -24.62
CA ILE A 277 3.50 -18.97 -25.49
C ILE A 277 3.67 -18.49 -26.94
N ASP A 278 4.07 -17.23 -27.15
CA ASP A 278 4.30 -16.69 -28.49
C ASP A 278 5.49 -17.32 -29.25
N ALA A 279 6.42 -18.00 -28.55
CA ALA A 279 7.47 -18.78 -29.21
C ALA A 279 6.92 -20.12 -29.71
N LEU A 280 5.89 -20.64 -29.04
CA LEU A 280 5.25 -21.93 -29.34
C LEU A 280 4.13 -21.80 -30.38
N GLU A 281 3.63 -20.59 -30.63
CA GLU A 281 2.53 -20.31 -31.57
C GLU A 281 2.66 -21.00 -32.94
N PRO A 282 3.84 -21.04 -33.60
CA PRO A 282 3.99 -21.75 -34.88
C PRO A 282 3.72 -23.26 -34.81
N TYR A 283 3.74 -23.84 -33.61
CA TYR A 283 3.56 -25.26 -33.33
C TYR A 283 2.20 -25.54 -32.66
N ARG A 284 1.28 -24.57 -32.70
CA ARG A 284 -0.09 -24.77 -32.25
C ARG A 284 -0.77 -25.85 -33.09
N THR A 285 -1.44 -26.77 -32.42
CA THR A 285 -2.18 -27.88 -33.01
C THR A 285 -3.50 -28.10 -32.28
N LYS A 286 -4.34 -28.97 -32.82
CA LYS A 286 -5.61 -29.30 -32.16
C LYS A 286 -5.35 -30.22 -30.97
N ILE A 287 -6.08 -30.00 -29.88
CA ILE A 287 -6.18 -31.01 -28.83
C ILE A 287 -6.84 -32.27 -29.41
N GLN A 288 -6.39 -33.44 -28.96
CA GLN A 288 -7.03 -34.68 -29.36
C GLN A 288 -8.49 -34.74 -28.83
N PRO A 289 -9.43 -35.38 -29.54
CA PRO A 289 -10.86 -35.37 -29.17
C PRO A 289 -11.11 -35.81 -27.72
N GLN A 290 -11.88 -35.03 -26.97
CA GLN A 290 -12.31 -35.36 -25.61
C GLN A 290 -13.72 -35.93 -25.63
N GLU A 291 -14.08 -36.75 -24.64
CA GLU A 291 -15.43 -37.30 -24.53
C GLU A 291 -16.44 -36.18 -24.24
N PRO A 292 -17.56 -36.07 -24.98
CA PRO A 292 -18.54 -35.01 -24.75
C PRO A 292 -19.12 -34.97 -23.33
N SER A 293 -19.19 -36.11 -22.65
CA SER A 293 -19.65 -36.21 -21.26
C SER A 293 -18.71 -35.56 -20.24
N ASP A 294 -17.43 -35.37 -20.60
CA ASP A 294 -16.43 -34.73 -19.74
C ASP A 294 -16.44 -33.21 -19.89
N LEU A 295 -17.00 -32.69 -20.98
CA LEU A 295 -16.97 -31.27 -21.35
C LEU A 295 -18.18 -30.50 -20.83
N LEU A 296 -18.08 -30.00 -19.60
CA LEU A 296 -19.04 -29.01 -19.10
C LEU A 296 -18.93 -27.68 -19.88
N PRO A 297 -19.99 -26.85 -19.96
CA PRO A 297 -20.03 -25.67 -20.83
C PRO A 297 -18.88 -24.66 -20.67
N TYR A 298 -18.28 -24.57 -19.49
CA TYR A 298 -17.17 -23.65 -19.21
C TYR A 298 -15.79 -24.21 -19.63
N LEU A 299 -15.71 -25.51 -19.94
CA LEU A 299 -14.52 -26.20 -20.45
C LEU A 299 -14.53 -26.39 -21.98
N ILE A 300 -15.57 -25.90 -22.65
CA ILE A 300 -15.69 -25.95 -24.11
C ILE A 300 -14.85 -24.84 -24.74
N ASP A 301 -13.81 -25.22 -25.47
CA ASP A 301 -12.99 -24.30 -26.26
C ASP A 301 -13.72 -23.90 -27.56
N LYS A 302 -14.50 -22.81 -27.49
CA LYS A 302 -15.30 -22.32 -28.61
C LYS A 302 -14.45 -21.68 -29.72
N LYS A 303 -13.23 -21.24 -29.39
CA LYS A 303 -12.31 -20.62 -30.34
C LYS A 303 -11.34 -21.62 -30.98
N SER A 304 -11.38 -22.89 -30.55
CA SER A 304 -10.45 -23.93 -31.01
C SER A 304 -8.99 -23.50 -30.83
N LEU A 305 -8.67 -22.88 -29.69
CA LEU A 305 -7.31 -22.53 -29.29
C LEU A 305 -6.37 -23.75 -29.33
N GLY A 306 -6.87 -24.93 -28.94
CA GLY A 306 -6.12 -26.18 -29.05
C GLY A 306 -4.99 -26.35 -28.03
N THR A 307 -3.87 -26.93 -28.47
CA THR A 307 -2.66 -27.21 -27.69
C THR A 307 -1.40 -26.96 -28.54
N PHE A 308 -0.22 -27.39 -28.09
CA PHE A 308 1.03 -27.27 -28.84
C PHE A 308 1.66 -28.63 -29.11
N ASP A 309 2.27 -28.78 -30.28
CA ASP A 309 3.10 -29.94 -30.64
C ASP A 309 4.52 -29.73 -30.07
N ILE A 310 4.74 -30.25 -28.86
CA ILE A 310 5.98 -30.12 -28.14
C ILE A 310 6.42 -31.50 -27.69
N SER A 311 7.51 -31.98 -28.27
CA SER A 311 8.13 -33.25 -27.90
C SER A 311 8.84 -33.11 -26.57
N ILE A 312 8.80 -34.17 -25.75
CA ILE A 312 9.56 -34.30 -24.52
C ILE A 312 10.21 -35.68 -24.45
N ARG A 313 11.47 -35.73 -24.04
CA ARG A 313 12.27 -36.95 -23.98
C ARG A 313 12.93 -37.07 -22.62
N MET A 314 12.86 -38.27 -22.06
CA MET A 314 13.57 -38.68 -20.85
C MET A 314 14.77 -39.56 -21.22
N GLN A 315 15.97 -39.11 -20.86
CA GLN A 315 17.21 -39.87 -20.91
C GLN A 315 17.64 -40.24 -19.50
N TRP A 316 18.16 -41.45 -19.34
CA TRP A 316 18.61 -41.95 -18.05
C TRP A 316 20.07 -42.39 -18.16
N THR A 317 20.90 -41.82 -17.28
CA THR A 317 22.28 -42.22 -17.04
C THR A 317 22.34 -43.09 -15.78
N LEU A 318 22.69 -44.36 -15.94
CA LEU A 318 22.76 -45.32 -14.84
C LEU A 318 24.06 -45.18 -14.04
N SER A 319 23.96 -45.35 -12.72
CA SER A 319 25.10 -45.49 -11.81
C SER A 319 25.15 -46.92 -11.22
N PRO A 320 26.34 -47.54 -11.10
CA PRO A 320 27.67 -47.01 -11.45
C PRO A 320 28.07 -47.25 -12.92
N GLU A 321 27.21 -47.86 -13.74
CA GLU A 321 27.59 -48.35 -15.07
C GLU A 321 27.94 -47.22 -16.06
N GLY A 322 27.40 -46.02 -15.85
CA GLY A 322 27.57 -44.87 -16.74
C GLY A 322 26.81 -44.98 -18.06
N GLU A 323 26.00 -46.03 -18.25
CA GLU A 323 25.21 -46.22 -19.46
C GLU A 323 24.12 -45.13 -19.58
N VAL A 324 24.07 -44.48 -20.74
CA VAL A 324 23.01 -43.53 -21.09
C VAL A 324 22.06 -44.17 -22.10
N PHE A 325 20.76 -44.15 -21.83
CA PHE A 325 19.75 -44.61 -22.78
C PHE A 325 18.49 -43.75 -22.75
N ASP A 326 17.79 -43.69 -23.87
CA ASP A 326 16.49 -43.02 -23.99
C ASP A 326 15.43 -43.93 -23.37
N THR A 327 14.89 -43.51 -22.23
CA THR A 327 13.84 -44.28 -21.56
C THR A 327 12.49 -43.96 -22.18
N SER A 328 12.16 -42.70 -22.46
CA SER A 328 10.84 -42.34 -23.00
C SER A 328 10.88 -41.15 -23.94
N THR A 329 9.97 -41.14 -24.92
CA THR A 329 9.64 -39.96 -25.73
C THR A 329 8.13 -39.79 -25.77
N SER A 330 7.63 -38.62 -25.37
CA SER A 330 6.21 -38.26 -25.37
C SER A 330 6.02 -36.87 -26.01
N ASN A 331 4.79 -36.36 -25.94
CA ASN A 331 4.42 -35.06 -26.50
C ASN A 331 3.33 -34.41 -25.65
N LEU A 332 3.30 -33.07 -25.56
CA LEU A 332 2.23 -32.33 -24.90
C LEU A 332 0.84 -32.64 -25.50
N THR A 333 0.74 -33.05 -26.76
CA THR A 333 -0.52 -33.51 -27.37
C THR A 333 -1.13 -34.74 -26.68
N ASN A 334 -0.38 -35.42 -25.81
CA ASN A 334 -0.86 -36.52 -24.97
C ASN A 334 -1.55 -36.04 -23.67
N ALA A 335 -1.60 -34.73 -23.41
CA ALA A 335 -2.42 -34.16 -22.35
C ALA A 335 -3.91 -34.26 -22.70
N TYR A 336 -4.76 -34.60 -21.73
CA TYR A 336 -6.21 -34.66 -21.95
C TYR A 336 -6.87 -33.27 -21.94
N TRP A 337 -6.42 -32.39 -21.05
CA TRP A 337 -6.82 -31.01 -20.84
C TRP A 337 -5.72 -30.07 -21.34
N SER A 338 -6.09 -29.03 -22.07
CA SER A 338 -5.17 -27.95 -22.47
C SER A 338 -4.78 -27.07 -21.27
N PHE A 339 -3.69 -26.29 -21.40
CA PHE A 339 -3.30 -25.30 -20.39
C PHE A 339 -4.44 -24.30 -20.08
N THR A 340 -5.20 -23.90 -21.09
CA THR A 340 -6.33 -22.98 -20.92
C THR A 340 -7.47 -23.62 -20.14
N GLN A 341 -7.80 -24.89 -20.42
CA GLN A 341 -8.79 -25.64 -19.63
C GLN A 341 -8.34 -25.85 -18.18
N MET A 342 -7.07 -26.17 -17.95
CA MET A 342 -6.51 -26.32 -16.60
C MET A 342 -6.64 -25.03 -15.79
N LEU A 343 -6.23 -23.89 -16.36
CA LEU A 343 -6.31 -22.59 -15.68
C LEU A 343 -7.76 -22.14 -15.46
N THR A 344 -8.62 -22.33 -16.45
CA THR A 344 -10.06 -22.04 -16.34
C THR A 344 -10.72 -22.88 -15.25
N HIS A 345 -10.37 -24.18 -15.16
CA HIS A 345 -10.85 -25.04 -14.08
C HIS A 345 -10.38 -24.57 -12.71
N HIS A 346 -9.09 -24.26 -12.58
CA HIS A 346 -8.50 -23.81 -11.32
C HIS A 346 -9.14 -22.50 -10.81
N ALA A 347 -9.44 -21.56 -11.72
CA ALA A 347 -10.12 -20.31 -11.40
C ALA A 347 -11.65 -20.46 -11.16
N PHE A 348 -12.28 -21.55 -11.60
CA PHE A 348 -13.74 -21.66 -11.66
C PHE A 348 -14.43 -21.48 -10.30
N GLY A 349 -13.83 -22.04 -9.25
CA GLY A 349 -14.30 -21.93 -7.86
C GLY A 349 -14.01 -20.58 -7.19
N GLY A 350 -13.31 -19.66 -7.88
CA GLY A 350 -12.89 -18.38 -7.32
C GLY A 350 -11.53 -18.41 -6.61
N CYS A 351 -10.67 -19.39 -6.93
CA CYS A 351 -9.32 -19.48 -6.39
C CYS A 351 -8.51 -18.22 -6.75
N GLU A 352 -7.88 -17.61 -5.75
CA GLU A 352 -6.94 -16.51 -5.96
C GLU A 352 -5.60 -17.10 -6.39
N MET A 353 -5.03 -16.59 -7.50
CA MET A 353 -3.72 -17.00 -8.01
C MET A 353 -2.85 -15.77 -8.23
N ARG A 354 -1.54 -15.91 -8.06
CA ARG A 354 -0.56 -14.82 -8.06
C ARG A 354 0.39 -14.96 -9.24
N THR A 355 0.94 -13.83 -9.69
CA THR A 355 2.05 -13.86 -10.66
C THR A 355 3.21 -14.68 -10.08
N GLY A 356 3.73 -15.62 -10.87
CA GLY A 356 4.78 -16.55 -10.47
C GLY A 356 4.27 -17.90 -9.96
N ASP A 357 2.96 -18.08 -9.74
CA ASP A 357 2.41 -19.41 -9.42
C ASP A 357 2.68 -20.38 -10.57
N LEU A 358 2.98 -21.63 -10.21
CA LEU A 358 3.35 -22.70 -11.13
C LEU A 358 2.22 -23.73 -11.21
N ILE A 359 1.83 -24.11 -12.42
CA ILE A 359 0.80 -25.12 -12.66
C ILE A 359 1.40 -26.25 -13.50
N GLY A 360 1.58 -27.41 -12.87
CA GLY A 360 2.06 -28.65 -13.49
C GLY A 360 0.96 -29.35 -14.29
N THR A 361 1.36 -30.04 -15.36
CA THR A 361 0.40 -30.81 -16.15
C THR A 361 -0.01 -32.10 -15.48
N GLY A 362 0.79 -32.67 -14.58
CA GLY A 362 0.73 -34.10 -14.35
C GLY A 362 1.42 -34.88 -15.45
N THR A 363 1.81 -36.11 -15.12
CA THR A 363 2.56 -37.02 -16.00
C THR A 363 1.93 -37.18 -17.39
N LEU A 364 2.72 -36.97 -18.44
CA LEU A 364 2.22 -36.88 -19.84
C LEU A 364 2.26 -38.22 -20.60
N THR A 365 1.67 -39.27 -20.05
CA THR A 365 1.71 -40.60 -20.69
C THR A 365 0.75 -40.70 -21.89
N GLY A 366 1.29 -41.09 -23.04
CA GLY A 366 0.53 -41.44 -24.25
C GLY A 366 0.14 -42.92 -24.31
N GLU A 367 -0.56 -43.33 -25.38
CA GLU A 367 -1.04 -44.72 -25.53
C GLU A 367 0.08 -45.73 -25.85
N SER A 368 1.14 -45.27 -26.51
CA SER A 368 2.27 -46.10 -26.94
C SER A 368 3.19 -46.46 -25.76
N ALA A 369 3.93 -47.56 -25.89
CA ALA A 369 4.90 -47.98 -24.87
C ALA A 369 6.07 -47.01 -24.73
N GLU A 370 6.45 -46.32 -25.81
CA GLU A 370 7.56 -45.35 -25.84
C GLU A 370 7.20 -44.03 -25.14
N SER A 371 5.90 -43.73 -25.04
CA SER A 371 5.36 -42.51 -24.42
C SER A 371 4.98 -42.67 -22.95
N ILE A 372 5.53 -43.66 -22.23
CA ILE A 372 5.28 -43.89 -20.81
C ILE A 372 6.21 -43.04 -19.94
N CYS A 373 5.65 -42.06 -19.24
CA CYS A 373 6.37 -40.94 -18.64
C CYS A 373 6.74 -41.11 -17.16
N SER A 374 6.52 -42.29 -16.58
CA SER A 374 6.93 -42.65 -15.22
C SER A 374 7.42 -44.11 -15.15
N LEU A 375 8.23 -44.45 -14.14
CA LEU A 375 8.73 -45.81 -13.96
C LEU A 375 7.66 -46.72 -13.35
N VAL A 376 6.80 -46.20 -12.48
CA VAL A 376 5.66 -46.99 -11.96
C VAL A 376 4.79 -47.52 -13.10
N GLU A 377 4.58 -46.71 -14.15
CA GLU A 377 3.86 -47.18 -15.34
C GLU A 377 4.70 -48.12 -16.19
N ARG A 378 6.00 -47.83 -16.38
CA ARG A 378 6.87 -48.64 -17.23
C ARG A 378 7.09 -50.05 -16.68
N THR A 379 7.22 -50.13 -15.36
CA THR A 379 7.49 -51.36 -14.64
C THR A 379 6.22 -52.12 -14.26
N ASP A 380 5.03 -51.57 -14.57
CA ASP A 380 3.76 -52.17 -14.16
C ASP A 380 3.72 -52.35 -12.63
N ASN A 381 3.94 -51.22 -11.92
CA ASN A 381 4.08 -51.14 -10.47
C ASN A 381 5.16 -52.10 -9.91
N GLY A 382 6.32 -52.14 -10.56
CA GLY A 382 7.45 -52.99 -10.18
C GLY A 382 7.36 -54.46 -10.61
N ALA A 383 6.31 -54.89 -11.32
CA ALA A 383 6.16 -56.27 -11.79
C ALA A 383 7.13 -56.65 -12.93
N LYS A 384 7.66 -55.67 -13.66
CA LYS A 384 8.57 -55.85 -14.81
C LYS A 384 9.77 -54.92 -14.68
N GLN A 385 10.94 -55.42 -15.04
CA GLN A 385 12.17 -54.61 -15.06
C GLN A 385 12.30 -53.85 -16.38
N VAL A 386 12.71 -52.59 -16.29
CA VAL A 386 13.22 -51.85 -17.45
C VAL A 386 14.61 -52.40 -17.76
N GLN A 387 14.80 -52.89 -18.98
CA GLN A 387 16.09 -53.40 -19.44
C GLN A 387 16.70 -52.42 -20.44
N THR A 388 17.96 -52.08 -20.24
CA THR A 388 18.71 -51.20 -21.13
C THR A 388 19.27 -51.97 -22.34
N PRO A 389 19.73 -51.28 -23.40
CA PRO A 389 20.35 -51.93 -24.56
C PRO A 389 21.55 -52.81 -24.22
N SER A 390 22.34 -52.46 -23.20
CA SER A 390 23.46 -53.31 -22.73
C SER A 390 23.03 -54.44 -21.79
N GLY A 391 21.75 -54.52 -21.43
CA GLY A 391 21.17 -55.57 -20.61
C GLY A 391 21.07 -55.24 -19.12
N ASN A 392 21.47 -54.03 -18.68
CA ASN A 392 21.28 -53.56 -17.31
C ASN A 392 19.80 -53.44 -16.97
N LYS A 393 19.46 -53.56 -15.69
CA LYS A 393 18.08 -53.65 -15.22
C LYS A 393 17.80 -52.59 -14.16
N ARG A 394 16.65 -51.94 -14.27
CA ARG A 394 16.11 -51.01 -13.26
C ARG A 394 14.62 -51.27 -13.02
N LEU A 395 14.20 -51.01 -11.78
CA LEU A 395 12.78 -50.92 -11.43
C LEU A 395 12.44 -49.44 -11.18
N TYR A 396 13.12 -48.86 -10.21
CA TYR A 396 12.98 -47.48 -9.79
C TYR A 396 14.35 -46.79 -9.82
N VAL A 397 14.38 -45.48 -9.56
CA VAL A 397 15.60 -44.69 -9.50
C VAL A 397 16.50 -45.19 -8.37
N GLN A 398 17.76 -45.51 -8.70
CA GLN A 398 18.79 -45.91 -7.74
C GLN A 398 19.71 -44.73 -7.38
N ASP A 399 20.47 -44.87 -6.29
CA ASP A 399 21.40 -43.83 -5.88
C ASP A 399 22.56 -43.69 -6.87
N GLY A 400 22.88 -42.45 -7.23
CA GLY A 400 23.84 -42.08 -8.27
C GLY A 400 23.22 -41.97 -9.68
N ASP A 401 22.02 -42.50 -9.90
CA ASP A 401 21.36 -42.39 -11.19
C ASP A 401 21.07 -40.93 -11.54
N LYS A 402 21.16 -40.59 -12.83
CA LYS A 402 20.83 -39.26 -13.34
C LYS A 402 19.74 -39.33 -14.40
N VAL A 403 18.69 -38.54 -14.21
CA VAL A 403 17.56 -38.46 -15.13
C VAL A 403 17.51 -37.06 -15.74
N THR A 404 17.44 -36.99 -17.07
CA THR A 404 17.43 -35.74 -17.82
C THR A 404 16.23 -35.69 -18.74
N PHE A 405 15.40 -34.66 -18.60
CA PHE A 405 14.35 -34.32 -19.54
C PHE A 405 14.83 -33.24 -20.51
N THR A 406 14.50 -33.43 -21.78
CA THR A 406 14.69 -32.45 -22.85
C THR A 406 13.37 -32.26 -23.57
N GLY A 407 13.03 -31.03 -23.95
CA GLY A 407 11.82 -30.74 -24.70
C GLY A 407 12.06 -29.74 -25.82
N TRP A 408 11.35 -29.91 -26.93
CA TRP A 408 11.46 -29.03 -28.08
C TRP A 408 10.23 -29.09 -28.99
N ALA A 409 10.01 -27.99 -29.71
CA ALA A 409 9.12 -27.90 -30.85
C ALA A 409 9.91 -27.62 -32.14
N GLY A 410 9.43 -28.15 -33.26
CA GLY A 410 10.10 -28.14 -34.57
C GLY A 410 11.01 -29.36 -34.80
N GLU A 411 10.97 -29.94 -36.00
CA GLU A 411 11.70 -31.18 -36.31
C GLU A 411 13.22 -30.98 -36.43
N LYS A 412 13.97 -32.03 -36.04
CA LYS A 412 15.34 -32.24 -36.50
C LYS A 412 15.31 -32.71 -37.95
N GLY A 413 15.64 -31.83 -38.89
CA GLY A 413 15.93 -32.21 -40.28
C GLY A 413 14.91 -31.76 -41.33
N ASP A 414 13.80 -31.12 -40.95
CA ASP A 414 13.00 -30.38 -41.93
C ASP A 414 13.80 -29.12 -42.33
N GLN A 415 14.39 -29.15 -43.53
CA GLN A 415 15.15 -28.02 -44.08
C GLN A 415 14.32 -26.73 -44.17
N SER A 416 12.98 -26.82 -44.16
CA SER A 416 12.08 -25.66 -44.12
C SER A 416 11.99 -24.97 -42.74
N LEU A 417 12.46 -25.66 -41.69
CA LEU A 417 12.44 -25.24 -40.29
C LEU A 417 13.86 -25.06 -39.67
N SER A 418 14.93 -25.19 -40.46
CA SER A 418 16.32 -24.92 -40.03
C SER A 418 16.42 -23.53 -39.39
N GLY A 419 16.90 -23.44 -38.15
CA GLY A 419 17.01 -22.19 -37.39
C GLY A 419 15.72 -21.74 -36.68
N LYS A 420 14.66 -22.57 -36.63
CA LYS A 420 13.37 -22.25 -35.95
C LYS A 420 13.06 -23.13 -34.73
N ARG A 421 14.00 -23.97 -34.29
CA ARG A 421 13.80 -24.86 -33.14
C ARG A 421 13.47 -24.06 -31.87
N VAL A 422 12.47 -24.50 -31.12
CA VAL A 422 12.08 -23.91 -29.83
C VAL A 422 12.26 -24.95 -28.74
N GLY A 423 13.45 -24.96 -28.14
CA GLY A 423 13.82 -25.91 -27.09
C GLY A 423 13.73 -25.34 -25.68
N PHE A 424 13.61 -26.22 -24.70
CA PHE A 424 13.44 -25.88 -23.28
C PHE A 424 14.74 -26.02 -22.47
N GLY A 425 15.84 -26.42 -23.13
CA GLY A 425 17.06 -26.85 -22.44
C GLY A 425 16.85 -28.16 -21.70
N ILE A 426 17.51 -28.30 -20.55
CA ILE A 426 17.49 -29.54 -19.76
C ILE A 426 16.82 -29.34 -18.40
N CYS A 427 16.01 -30.32 -17.99
CA CYS A 427 15.65 -30.55 -16.60
C CYS A 427 16.38 -31.81 -16.13
N GLU A 428 17.49 -31.62 -15.42
CA GLU A 428 18.44 -32.66 -15.05
C GLU A 428 18.50 -32.80 -13.54
N VAL A 429 18.69 -34.04 -13.07
CA VAL A 429 18.83 -34.34 -11.64
C VAL A 429 19.75 -35.52 -11.42
N ILE A 430 20.49 -35.50 -10.31
CA ILE A 430 21.33 -36.59 -9.83
C ILE A 430 20.73 -37.10 -8.52
N GLY A 431 20.36 -38.38 -8.46
CA GLY A 431 20.09 -39.06 -7.21
C GLY A 431 21.40 -39.16 -6.43
N HIS A 432 21.48 -38.57 -5.24
CA HIS A 432 22.72 -38.54 -4.47
C HIS A 432 22.58 -39.34 -3.17
N ASP A 433 23.61 -40.14 -2.86
CA ASP A 433 23.72 -40.83 -1.58
C ASP A 433 24.19 -39.85 -0.49
N PHE A 434 23.42 -39.69 0.58
CA PHE A 434 23.91 -39.12 1.83
C PHE A 434 23.75 -40.21 2.88
N PRO A 435 24.80 -40.55 3.67
CA PRO A 435 24.61 -41.44 4.81
C PRO A 435 23.55 -40.80 5.73
N PRO A 436 22.54 -41.55 6.19
CA PRO A 436 21.49 -40.99 7.03
C PRO A 436 22.15 -40.34 8.24
N CYS A 437 22.00 -39.02 8.37
CA CYS A 437 22.38 -38.31 9.58
C CYS A 437 21.75 -39.05 10.76
N SER A 438 22.58 -39.51 11.69
CA SER A 438 22.16 -40.15 12.93
C SER A 438 21.22 -39.20 13.68
N LEU A 439 19.91 -39.41 13.54
CA LEU A 439 18.94 -38.83 14.46
C LEU A 439 19.33 -39.29 15.88
N PRO A 440 19.37 -38.40 16.89
CA PRO A 440 19.44 -38.84 18.26
C PRO A 440 18.27 -39.79 18.52
N LEU A 441 18.59 -41.00 18.99
CA LEU A 441 17.64 -41.98 19.53
C LEU A 441 16.79 -41.34 20.63
N TYR A 442 15.67 -40.73 20.24
CA TYR A 442 14.52 -40.53 21.09
C TYR A 442 13.38 -41.29 20.42
N ILE A 443 12.65 -42.08 21.20
CA ILE A 443 11.61 -43.04 20.76
C ILE A 443 12.15 -44.45 20.45
N GLN A 444 12.85 -45.05 21.42
CA GLN A 444 12.72 -46.48 21.70
C GLN A 444 12.84 -46.68 23.21
N HIS A 445 11.75 -46.44 23.96
CA HIS A 445 11.42 -47.08 25.24
C HIS A 445 10.22 -46.39 25.88
N LEU A 446 9.01 -46.82 25.52
CA LEU A 446 7.88 -46.74 26.44
C LEU A 446 7.22 -48.12 26.48
N PRO A 447 7.14 -48.77 27.65
CA PRO A 447 6.48 -50.06 27.78
C PRO A 447 4.97 -49.89 27.64
N SER A 448 4.37 -50.89 27.00
CA SER A 448 2.94 -51.10 26.83
C SER A 448 2.11 -50.73 28.07
N PHE A 449 1.25 -49.71 27.97
CA PHE A 449 0.14 -49.51 28.90
C PHE A 449 -1.19 -49.67 28.18
N LYS A 450 -1.95 -50.64 28.69
CA LYS A 450 -3.30 -51.03 28.28
C LYS A 450 -4.30 -49.92 28.59
N SER A 451 -5.29 -49.78 27.71
CA SER A 451 -6.63 -49.21 27.87
C SER A 451 -7.01 -48.64 29.26
N PHE A 452 -7.45 -47.38 29.33
CA PHE A 452 -8.51 -46.99 30.28
C PHE A 452 -9.36 -45.82 29.77
N ARG A 453 -10.66 -45.92 30.08
CA ARG A 453 -11.78 -45.07 29.64
C ARG A 453 -11.77 -43.67 30.24
N LEU A 454 -12.35 -42.73 29.50
CA LEU A 454 -12.82 -41.43 29.96
C LEU A 454 -13.80 -41.55 31.14
N HIS A 455 -13.53 -40.83 32.23
CA HIS A 455 -14.56 -40.27 33.10
C HIS A 455 -14.15 -38.91 33.67
N SER A 456 -15.19 -38.16 34.03
CA SER A 456 -15.34 -36.73 34.26
C SER A 456 -14.74 -36.14 35.54
N GLN A 457 -14.67 -34.80 35.53
CA GLN A 457 -14.67 -33.82 36.64
C GLN A 457 -13.34 -33.12 36.98
N SER A 458 -13.38 -31.79 36.93
CA SER A 458 -12.45 -30.81 37.55
C SER A 458 -12.77 -30.63 39.06
N PRO A 459 -12.10 -29.76 39.87
CA PRO A 459 -10.93 -28.87 39.64
C PRO A 459 -9.88 -28.84 40.80
N GLN A 460 -8.86 -27.97 40.64
CA GLN A 460 -7.93 -27.41 41.65
C GLN A 460 -6.73 -28.25 42.15
N GLY A 461 -5.53 -27.64 42.07
CA GLY A 461 -4.33 -28.06 42.81
C GLY A 461 -3.01 -27.65 42.16
N TYR A 462 -2.50 -26.47 42.52
CA TYR A 462 -1.11 -26.04 42.29
C TYR A 462 -0.13 -26.99 43.01
N VAL A 463 0.96 -27.36 42.34
CA VAL A 463 2.21 -27.79 43.00
C VAL A 463 3.39 -27.16 42.26
N ASP A 464 3.98 -26.15 42.89
CA ASP A 464 5.33 -25.67 42.61
C ASP A 464 6.35 -26.73 42.97
N LEU A 465 7.28 -27.00 42.07
CA LEU A 465 8.54 -27.69 42.36
C LEU A 465 9.68 -26.85 41.76
N ALA A 466 10.12 -25.88 42.55
CA ALA A 466 11.45 -25.31 42.40
C ALA A 466 12.47 -26.33 42.93
N LEU A 467 13.42 -26.71 42.07
CA LEU A 467 14.70 -27.26 42.50
C LEU A 467 15.82 -26.56 41.74
N ASP A 468 16.54 -25.79 42.54
CA ASP A 468 17.83 -25.17 42.29
C ASP A 468 18.86 -26.14 41.69
N GLY A 469 19.64 -25.61 40.76
CA GLY A 469 21.09 -25.74 40.85
C GLY A 469 21.76 -26.96 40.21
N ARG A 470 22.31 -26.68 39.02
CA ARG A 470 23.52 -27.28 38.42
C ARG A 470 23.33 -28.60 37.65
N VAL A 471 23.00 -28.44 36.37
CA VAL A 471 23.59 -29.26 35.31
C VAL A 471 24.27 -28.33 34.31
N THR A 472 25.53 -28.63 34.06
CA THR A 472 26.52 -27.95 33.23
C THR A 472 26.04 -27.82 31.79
N PHE A 473 25.82 -26.59 31.31
CA PHE A 473 25.87 -26.31 29.88
C PHE A 473 27.33 -26.27 29.46
N VAL A 474 27.72 -27.24 28.63
CA VAL A 474 28.93 -27.15 27.81
C VAL A 474 28.65 -26.08 26.76
N GLY A 475 29.06 -24.85 27.07
CA GLY A 475 29.29 -23.83 26.07
C GLY A 475 30.55 -24.20 25.28
N LEU A 476 30.39 -24.41 23.98
CA LEU A 476 31.43 -24.29 22.98
C LEU A 476 31.18 -22.98 22.23
N GLU A 477 31.43 -21.86 22.91
CA GLU A 477 31.95 -20.67 22.24
C GLU A 477 33.41 -20.57 22.62
N ARG A 478 34.29 -20.46 21.61
CA ARG A 478 35.25 -19.35 21.44
C ARG A 478 36.35 -19.78 20.44
N VAL A 479 36.50 -19.07 19.31
CA VAL A 479 37.38 -17.88 19.12
C VAL A 479 38.76 -18.32 18.64
N LEU A 480 39.54 -17.58 17.87
CA LEU A 480 39.45 -16.37 17.05
C LEU A 480 40.84 -16.29 16.39
N VAL A 481 40.89 -15.65 15.22
CA VAL A 481 41.92 -14.69 14.78
C VAL A 481 43.40 -15.09 14.88
N GLY A 482 44.00 -15.21 13.70
CA GLY A 482 45.33 -14.68 13.38
C GLY A 482 45.37 -14.48 11.86
N SER A 483 45.94 -13.44 11.26
CA SER A 483 46.64 -12.26 11.75
C SER A 483 46.84 -11.35 10.53
N THR A 484 46.87 -10.05 10.78
CA THR A 484 47.28 -8.99 9.86
C THR A 484 48.70 -9.19 9.34
N LYS A 485 48.96 -8.84 8.07
CA LYS A 485 50.26 -8.24 7.68
C LYS A 485 50.02 -6.82 7.19
N VAL A 486 50.17 -5.89 8.12
CA VAL A 486 50.50 -4.49 7.83
C VAL A 486 52.01 -4.40 7.64
N ARG A 487 52.48 -3.69 6.61
CA ARG A 487 53.79 -3.03 6.63
C ARG A 487 53.56 -1.52 6.48
N HIS A 488 53.92 -0.79 7.53
CA HIS A 488 54.13 0.66 7.53
C HIS A 488 55.38 1.04 6.74
N VAL A 489 55.34 2.14 5.98
CA VAL A 489 56.37 3.21 5.98
C VAL A 489 55.67 4.56 5.73
N THR A 490 56.08 5.59 6.47
CA THR A 490 55.68 7.01 6.40
C THR A 490 56.47 7.77 5.29
N PRO A 491 56.65 9.10 5.32
CA PRO A 491 55.84 10.09 4.60
C PRO A 491 56.68 10.95 3.63
N ALA A 492 56.16 11.30 2.45
CA ALA A 492 56.74 12.40 1.64
C ALA A 492 55.77 12.75 0.49
N VAL A 493 55.18 13.95 0.42
CA VAL A 493 55.79 15.27 0.16
C VAL A 493 55.90 15.55 -1.35
N TRP A 494 55.33 16.72 -1.70
CA TRP A 494 55.34 17.48 -2.97
C TRP A 494 54.24 17.13 -3.98
N LYS A 495 53.56 18.11 -4.59
CA LYS A 495 53.55 19.58 -4.50
C LYS A 495 52.28 19.99 -5.28
N ALA A 496 51.43 20.84 -4.73
CA ALA A 496 51.47 22.30 -4.95
C ALA A 496 51.73 22.69 -6.42
N THR A 497 50.74 23.30 -7.06
CA THR A 497 50.76 24.72 -7.42
C THR A 497 49.38 25.08 -7.97
N ALA A 498 48.65 25.98 -7.30
CA ALA A 498 48.51 27.39 -7.69
C ALA A 498 47.64 27.50 -8.96
N GLY A 499 46.39 27.94 -8.89
CA GLY A 499 45.99 29.31 -8.53
C GLY A 499 46.28 30.27 -9.70
N PRO A 500 45.81 31.52 -9.68
CA PRO A 500 44.56 32.05 -9.14
C PRO A 500 43.96 33.16 -10.07
N VAL A 501 43.04 33.95 -9.50
CA VAL A 501 42.66 35.36 -9.88
C VAL A 501 41.73 35.46 -11.12
N ALA A 502 40.71 36.31 -11.22
CA ALA A 502 40.28 37.54 -10.52
C ALA A 502 38.76 37.70 -10.79
N ALA A 503 37.88 38.06 -9.85
CA ALA A 503 37.70 39.33 -9.14
C ALA A 503 36.87 40.39 -9.90
N HIS A 504 36.07 41.13 -9.10
CA HIS A 504 35.47 42.45 -9.32
C HIS A 504 34.18 42.54 -10.19
N ASP A 505 33.22 43.42 -9.90
CA ASP A 505 32.86 44.24 -8.74
C ASP A 505 31.48 44.89 -9.06
N LYS A 506 30.70 45.18 -8.01
CA LYS A 506 29.83 46.36 -7.74
C LYS A 506 28.88 47.03 -8.77
N GLY A 507 27.75 47.49 -8.19
CA GLY A 507 27.13 48.82 -8.45
C GLY A 507 25.66 48.74 -8.87
N ALA A 508 24.65 48.89 -8.00
CA ALA A 508 24.13 50.09 -7.31
C ALA A 508 23.16 50.98 -8.14
N ALA A 509 22.06 51.39 -7.45
CA ALA A 509 21.18 52.56 -7.65
C ALA A 509 19.80 52.42 -8.39
N ARG A 510 18.69 52.35 -7.62
CA ARG A 510 17.66 53.41 -7.31
C ARG A 510 17.27 54.46 -8.42
N PRO A 511 16.12 55.19 -8.33
CA PRO A 511 14.68 54.83 -8.10
C PRO A 511 13.65 55.70 -8.94
N VAL A 512 12.32 55.65 -8.61
CA VAL A 512 11.34 56.79 -8.49
C VAL A 512 10.16 57.00 -9.50
N HIS A 513 8.91 56.94 -8.94
CA HIS A 513 7.65 57.75 -9.08
C HIS A 513 6.94 57.97 -10.45
N THR A 514 5.60 58.24 -10.60
CA THR A 514 4.50 58.71 -9.71
C THR A 514 3.08 58.61 -10.35
N ASP A 515 2.05 58.79 -9.50
CA ASP A 515 0.72 59.45 -9.69
C ASP A 515 -0.61 58.72 -10.08
N MET A 516 -1.42 58.35 -9.05
CA MET A 516 -2.72 58.93 -8.54
C MET A 516 -3.80 59.54 -9.49
N PRO A 517 -5.10 59.77 -9.08
CA PRO A 517 -5.95 59.19 -7.99
C PRO A 517 -7.52 59.08 -8.25
N ARG A 518 -8.26 58.66 -7.18
CA ARG A 518 -9.68 59.00 -6.75
C ARG A 518 -10.88 58.36 -7.52
N SER A 519 -12.08 58.04 -6.97
CA SER A 519 -12.75 58.27 -5.66
C SER A 519 -14.11 57.50 -5.53
N SER A 520 -14.51 57.23 -4.27
CA SER A 520 -15.85 57.38 -3.59
C SER A 520 -17.15 56.61 -3.97
N ASN A 521 -17.63 55.85 -2.97
CA ASN A 521 -18.94 55.85 -2.25
C ASN A 521 -20.31 55.89 -2.96
N TRP A 522 -21.25 55.03 -2.51
CA TRP A 522 -22.35 55.29 -1.55
C TRP A 522 -23.52 54.29 -1.69
N THR A 523 -24.18 54.08 -0.55
CA THR A 523 -25.20 53.11 -0.17
C THR A 523 -26.65 53.62 -0.26
N GLN A 524 -27.58 52.65 -0.35
CA GLN A 524 -28.89 52.53 0.35
C GLN A 524 -30.14 53.34 -0.04
N GLY A 525 -31.26 52.60 0.00
CA GLY A 525 -32.61 53.00 0.46
C GLY A 525 -33.53 51.76 0.41
N ALA A 526 -33.98 51.16 1.52
CA ALA A 526 -35.12 51.53 2.41
C ALA A 526 -36.48 51.06 1.80
N GLN A 527 -37.52 50.53 2.50
CA GLN A 527 -38.05 50.57 3.88
C GLN A 527 -39.23 49.53 3.99
N ALA A 528 -39.46 48.78 5.10
CA ALA A 528 -40.29 49.03 6.31
C ALA A 528 -41.83 48.88 6.11
N ALA A 529 -42.74 48.47 7.02
CA ALA A 529 -42.84 48.22 8.50
C ALA A 529 -44.12 47.33 8.74
N ALA A 530 -44.29 46.41 9.72
CA ALA A 530 -44.51 46.46 11.19
C ALA A 530 -45.96 46.05 11.64
N SER A 531 -46.09 45.18 12.69
CA SER A 531 -46.91 45.39 13.93
C SER A 531 -47.17 44.13 14.82
N ALA A 532 -46.83 44.23 16.13
CA ALA A 532 -47.49 43.78 17.42
C ALA A 532 -47.99 42.31 17.65
N SER A 533 -48.10 41.68 18.85
CA SER A 533 -47.73 41.89 20.30
C SER A 533 -48.22 40.69 21.20
N ASN A 534 -47.58 40.47 22.37
CA ASN A 534 -48.05 39.93 23.71
C ASN A 534 -48.02 38.41 24.12
N ASP A 535 -47.26 38.13 25.21
CA ASP A 535 -47.47 37.43 26.53
C ASP A 535 -48.58 36.35 26.76
N VAL A 536 -48.64 35.41 27.74
CA VAL A 536 -47.81 34.69 28.77
C VAL A 536 -48.76 33.59 29.39
N ASP A 537 -48.24 32.37 29.70
CA ASP A 537 -48.55 31.30 30.71
C ASP A 537 -49.94 30.71 31.15
N LEU A 538 -49.83 29.43 31.64
CA LEU A 538 -50.68 28.57 32.53
C LEU A 538 -51.83 27.72 31.87
N ALA A 539 -52.14 26.44 32.17
CA ALA A 539 -51.65 25.39 33.09
C ALA A 539 -52.38 24.01 32.85
N VAL A 540 -51.91 22.93 33.52
CA VAL A 540 -52.67 21.78 34.13
C VAL A 540 -52.90 20.42 33.37
N PHE A 541 -52.22 19.38 33.91
CA PHE A 541 -52.56 17.96 34.25
C PHE A 541 -52.81 16.81 33.24
N SER A 542 -52.18 15.67 33.59
CA SER A 542 -52.28 14.24 33.13
C SER A 542 -53.63 13.55 33.44
N PRO A 543 -53.90 12.29 32.96
CA PRO A 543 -53.53 11.01 33.65
C PRO A 543 -53.10 9.84 32.69
N GLN A 544 -52.23 8.85 33.06
CA GLN A 544 -52.46 7.52 33.73
C GLN A 544 -53.45 6.56 33.00
N SER A 545 -53.39 5.21 33.00
CA SER A 545 -52.61 4.10 33.62
C SER A 545 -53.11 2.75 33.00
N ASN A 546 -52.47 1.56 33.14
CA ASN A 546 -52.62 0.47 34.16
C ASN A 546 -52.05 -0.85 33.55
N GLY A 547 -51.61 -1.92 34.23
CA GLY A 547 -51.56 -2.38 35.64
C GLY A 547 -50.81 -3.74 35.72
N SER A 548 -50.00 -4.03 36.77
CA SER A 548 -50.28 -4.82 38.02
C SER A 548 -49.99 -6.34 37.89
N SER A 549 -49.41 -7.12 38.85
CA SER A 549 -49.48 -7.09 40.33
C SER A 549 -48.56 -8.10 41.08
N GLN A 550 -48.13 -7.72 42.31
CA GLN A 550 -48.06 -8.48 43.61
C GLN A 550 -47.02 -9.61 43.87
N GLN A 551 -46.43 -9.87 45.06
CA GLN A 551 -46.32 -9.22 46.40
C GLN A 551 -45.42 -10.10 47.32
N MET A 552 -44.68 -9.51 48.28
CA MET A 552 -44.52 -9.87 49.71
C MET A 552 -43.13 -9.53 50.32
N SER A 553 -43.17 -8.86 51.48
CA SER A 553 -42.08 -8.56 52.45
C SER A 553 -42.47 -9.22 53.81
N PRO A 554 -41.72 -9.20 54.97
CA PRO A 554 -41.10 -8.00 55.59
C PRO A 554 -39.91 -8.17 56.62
N THR A 555 -39.43 -7.02 57.15
CA THR A 555 -38.92 -6.71 58.54
C THR A 555 -37.58 -7.26 59.06
N GLN A 556 -36.57 -6.45 59.45
CA GLN A 556 -36.34 -5.56 60.64
C GLN A 556 -35.91 -6.24 61.96
N GLY A 557 -34.83 -5.73 62.59
CA GLY A 557 -34.66 -5.74 64.06
C GLY A 557 -33.22 -5.86 64.63
N ALA A 558 -32.71 -4.76 65.23
CA ALA A 558 -31.79 -4.59 66.40
C ALA A 558 -30.52 -5.48 66.56
N GLY A 559 -29.36 -5.06 67.08
CA GLY A 559 -28.92 -3.94 67.94
C GLY A 559 -27.86 -4.45 68.95
N SER A 560 -26.99 -3.55 69.44
CA SER A 560 -25.96 -3.68 70.52
C SER A 560 -24.52 -4.00 70.06
N VAL A 561 -23.50 -3.13 70.20
CA VAL A 561 -22.97 -2.25 71.29
C VAL A 561 -22.08 -2.99 72.30
N THR A 562 -20.76 -2.74 72.12
CA THR A 562 -19.62 -2.65 73.05
C THR A 562 -19.27 -3.78 74.04
N SER A 563 -18.00 -4.18 74.01
CA SER A 563 -17.07 -3.90 75.13
C SER A 563 -15.62 -4.20 74.74
N GLN A 564 -14.76 -3.21 74.96
CA GLN A 564 -13.29 -3.29 74.90
C GLN A 564 -12.77 -3.93 76.19
N VAL A 565 -11.70 -4.74 76.07
CA VAL A 565 -10.67 -4.86 77.09
C VAL A 565 -9.31 -4.87 76.39
N SER A 566 -8.51 -3.83 76.68
CA SER A 566 -7.07 -3.71 76.41
C SER A 566 -6.30 -4.48 77.51
N ILE A 567 -5.09 -5.02 77.28
CA ILE A 567 -3.81 -4.37 77.60
C ILE A 567 -2.61 -5.27 77.20
N GLU A 568 -1.60 -4.63 76.59
CA GLU A 568 -0.14 -4.83 76.53
C GLU A 568 0.54 -6.14 76.06
N SER A 569 1.34 -6.05 74.99
CA SER A 569 2.81 -5.78 75.07
C SER A 569 3.51 -5.97 73.70
N GLY A 570 4.45 -5.08 73.36
CA GLY A 570 5.52 -5.34 72.37
C GLY A 570 5.40 -4.72 70.97
N ARG A 571 5.93 -3.48 70.80
CA ARG A 571 6.40 -2.88 69.53
C ARG A 571 7.71 -3.55 69.04
N PRO A 572 8.18 -3.42 67.77
CA PRO A 572 8.21 -2.18 66.96
C PRO A 572 7.70 -2.32 65.51
N THR A 573 6.81 -1.46 65.01
CA THR A 573 7.07 -0.17 64.31
C THR A 573 8.30 -0.12 63.41
N THR A 574 8.10 -0.24 62.09
CA THR A 574 8.60 0.68 61.05
C THR A 574 7.68 0.65 59.81
N ARG A 575 6.58 1.42 59.83
CA ARG A 575 6.06 2.03 58.60
C ARG A 575 6.50 3.48 58.65
N HIS A 576 7.59 3.79 57.95
CA HIS A 576 8.00 5.16 57.74
C HIS A 576 6.92 5.85 56.91
N SER A 577 6.31 6.87 57.51
CA SER A 577 5.75 7.99 56.80
C SER A 577 6.84 8.61 55.94
N VAL A 578 6.68 8.57 54.62
CA VAL A 578 7.36 9.45 53.68
C VAL A 578 6.27 10.42 53.23
N VAL A 579 6.06 11.52 53.96
CA VAL A 579 6.58 12.85 53.63
C VAL A 579 6.51 13.09 52.13
N GLY A 580 5.56 13.95 51.72
CA GLY A 580 5.38 14.36 50.34
C GLY A 580 6.69 14.77 49.70
N ARG A 581 7.05 14.07 48.63
CA ARG A 581 7.78 14.69 47.53
C ARG A 581 6.71 15.25 46.62
N GLU A 582 6.71 16.56 46.45
CA GLU A 582 6.18 17.17 45.23
C GLU A 582 6.75 16.37 44.07
N TYR A 583 5.89 15.65 43.34
CA TYR A 583 6.28 15.07 42.07
C TYR A 583 6.49 16.24 41.13
N ASP A 584 7.74 16.66 40.97
CA ASP A 584 8.21 17.28 39.73
C ASP A 584 7.96 16.23 38.63
N THR A 585 6.71 16.16 38.15
CA THR A 585 6.37 15.39 36.97
C THR A 585 7.12 16.07 35.83
N LEU A 586 8.27 15.50 35.46
CA LEU A 586 9.01 15.89 34.27
C LEU A 586 8.01 16.01 33.13
N THR A 587 7.81 17.24 32.66
CA THR A 587 6.95 17.57 31.51
C THR A 587 7.70 17.17 30.26
N GLU A 588 7.91 15.88 30.08
CA GLU A 588 8.65 15.32 28.95
C GLU A 588 7.70 14.94 27.81
N SER A 589 8.06 15.38 26.61
CA SER A 589 7.32 15.10 25.39
C SER A 589 7.30 13.60 25.10
N LEU A 590 6.16 13.08 24.60
CA LEU A 590 6.07 11.68 24.18
C LEU A 590 6.81 11.39 22.86
N ASP A 591 7.24 12.45 22.17
CA ASP A 591 8.01 12.40 20.92
C ASP A 591 9.47 12.87 21.16
N ALA A 592 9.91 12.89 22.43
CA ALA A 592 11.23 13.41 22.83
C ALA A 592 12.41 12.50 22.41
N TRP A 593 12.17 11.20 22.22
CA TRP A 593 13.23 10.20 22.08
C TRP A 593 13.37 9.75 20.62
N PRO A 594 14.47 10.10 19.92
CA PRO A 594 14.64 9.74 18.50
C PRO A 594 14.80 8.25 18.21
N THR A 595 15.08 7.44 19.24
CA THR A 595 15.31 5.99 19.14
C THR A 595 14.15 5.16 19.70
N LYS A 596 13.04 5.82 20.08
CA LYS A 596 11.87 5.15 20.64
C LYS A 596 10.60 5.66 19.98
N THR A 597 9.68 4.74 19.70
CA THR A 597 8.35 5.07 19.20
C THR A 597 7.32 4.94 20.32
N THR A 598 6.33 5.83 20.34
CA THR A 598 5.28 5.85 21.36
C THR A 598 3.94 5.50 20.75
N PHE A 599 3.20 4.56 21.35
CA PHE A 599 1.86 4.19 20.89
C PHE A 599 0.87 3.91 22.03
N LEU A 600 -0.42 4.17 21.77
CA LEU A 600 -1.50 3.97 22.73
C LEU A 600 -1.81 2.48 22.92
N LEU A 601 -1.96 2.04 24.16
CA LEU A 601 -2.48 0.71 24.49
C LEU A 601 -4.02 0.74 24.54
N GLY A 602 -4.66 0.06 23.60
CA GLY A 602 -6.12 -0.04 23.51
C GLY A 602 -6.71 -1.15 24.37
N ASP A 603 -8.00 -1.06 24.71
CA ASP A 603 -8.68 -1.98 25.63
C ASP A 603 -8.75 -3.43 25.12
N THR A 604 -8.76 -3.60 23.80
CA THR A 604 -8.77 -4.91 23.14
C THR A 604 -7.38 -5.34 22.66
N GLY A 605 -6.33 -4.61 23.02
CA GLY A 605 -4.95 -4.94 22.66
C GLY A 605 -4.40 -6.12 23.45
N GLU A 606 -3.24 -6.63 23.03
CA GLU A 606 -2.55 -7.75 23.72
C GLU A 606 -2.20 -7.40 25.18
N SER A 607 -1.86 -6.14 25.44
CA SER A 607 -1.58 -5.63 26.78
C SER A 607 -2.81 -4.95 27.38
N ASP A 608 -3.36 -5.53 28.44
CA ASP A 608 -4.55 -5.01 29.12
C ASP A 608 -4.22 -3.75 29.96
N PRO A 609 -4.73 -2.55 29.60
CA PRO A 609 -4.46 -1.33 30.33
C PRO A 609 -5.05 -1.32 31.75
N TYR A 610 -6.13 -2.08 32.01
CA TYR A 610 -6.72 -2.23 33.33
C TYR A 610 -5.91 -3.13 34.24
N LEU A 611 -5.13 -4.06 33.68
CA LEU A 611 -4.15 -4.83 34.42
C LEU A 611 -2.90 -3.98 34.70
N LEU A 612 -2.40 -3.27 33.69
CA LEU A 612 -1.18 -2.47 33.80
C LEU A 612 -1.26 -1.34 34.84
N ARG A 613 -2.44 -0.76 35.10
CA ARG A 613 -2.62 0.24 36.18
C ARG A 613 -2.27 -0.25 37.58
N HIS A 614 -2.24 -1.56 37.82
CA HIS A 614 -1.95 -2.15 39.13
C HIS A 614 -0.46 -2.40 39.36
N PHE A 615 0.39 -2.20 38.36
CA PHE A 615 1.85 -2.26 38.53
C PHE A 615 2.34 -0.91 39.06
N SER A 616 3.27 -0.91 40.02
CA SER A 616 3.69 0.34 40.65
C SER A 616 4.45 1.21 39.66
N THR A 617 4.26 2.54 39.75
CA THR A 617 5.01 3.50 38.95
C THR A 617 6.51 3.34 39.17
N GLU A 618 6.97 2.99 40.39
CA GLU A 618 8.38 2.64 40.65
C GLU A 618 8.86 1.37 39.92
N TYR A 619 7.98 0.41 39.61
CA TYR A 619 8.31 -0.79 38.82
C TYR A 619 8.35 -0.51 37.31
N LEU A 620 7.78 0.62 36.86
CA LEU A 620 7.68 1.03 35.46
C LEU A 620 8.56 2.24 35.09
N ASP A 621 8.87 3.12 36.06
CA ASP A 621 9.81 4.25 35.96
C ASP A 621 11.20 3.92 36.53
N SER A 622 11.39 2.79 37.22
CA SER A 622 12.75 2.42 37.63
C SER A 622 13.57 2.09 36.39
N SER A 623 14.67 2.83 36.26
CA SER A 623 15.77 2.57 35.33
C SER A 623 16.52 1.25 35.66
N VAL A 624 15.83 0.28 36.25
CA VAL A 624 16.34 -1.01 36.70
C VAL A 624 15.58 -2.05 35.89
N ASP A 625 16.23 -2.44 34.78
CA ASP A 625 15.77 -3.39 33.75
C ASP A 625 14.61 -2.82 32.90
N ASP A 626 14.83 -2.27 31.71
CA ASP A 626 15.13 -3.00 30.46
C ASP A 626 14.46 -4.38 30.34
N ILE A 627 13.35 -4.60 31.04
CA ILE A 627 12.46 -5.74 30.82
C ILE A 627 11.85 -5.55 29.43
N ALA A 628 12.49 -6.16 28.44
CA ALA A 628 12.06 -6.25 27.04
C ALA A 628 12.10 -4.96 26.18
N LYS A 629 12.84 -3.90 26.56
CA LYS A 629 12.99 -2.65 25.78
C LYS A 629 11.66 -1.92 25.43
N VAL A 630 10.59 -2.20 26.18
CA VAL A 630 9.28 -1.55 26.09
C VAL A 630 8.92 -1.00 27.47
N THR A 631 8.56 0.28 27.55
CA THR A 631 8.22 0.95 28.81
C THR A 631 6.80 1.52 28.73
N PRO A 632 5.83 1.02 29.52
CA PRO A 632 4.52 1.64 29.61
C PRO A 632 4.59 2.90 30.49
N ARG A 633 4.03 4.01 29.99
CA ARG A 633 3.92 5.30 30.68
C ARG A 633 2.44 5.59 30.97
N HIS A 634 2.11 5.76 32.24
CA HIS A 634 0.78 6.19 32.67
C HIS A 634 0.58 7.67 32.37
N MET A 635 -0.48 7.98 31.64
CA MET A 635 -0.92 9.35 31.41
C MET A 635 -2.10 9.63 32.35
N LEU A 636 -1.86 10.44 33.37
CA LEU A 636 -2.89 10.83 34.32
C LEU A 636 -3.74 11.96 33.76
N ARG A 637 -5.03 12.01 34.11
CA ARG A 637 -5.87 13.18 33.85
C ARG A 637 -5.84 14.13 35.04
N ALA A 638 -6.06 15.41 34.81
CA ALA A 638 -6.09 16.43 35.86
C ALA A 638 -7.18 16.16 36.92
N SER A 639 -8.23 15.42 36.56
CA SER A 639 -9.29 14.99 37.48
C SER A 639 -8.95 13.76 38.31
N ASP A 640 -7.89 13.02 37.96
CA ASP A 640 -7.54 11.78 38.63
C ASP A 640 -6.66 12.05 39.86
N PRO A 641 -7.03 11.52 41.04
CA PRO A 641 -6.26 11.75 42.27
C PRO A 641 -4.89 11.02 42.25
N ASP A 642 -4.83 9.84 41.63
CA ASP A 642 -3.61 9.07 41.35
C ASP A 642 -3.87 7.97 40.29
N VAL A 643 -2.84 7.20 39.94
CA VAL A 643 -2.90 6.13 38.91
C VAL A 643 -3.86 5.00 39.30
N MET A 644 -3.95 4.66 40.59
CA MET A 644 -4.74 3.53 41.10
C MET A 644 -6.22 3.89 41.27
N HIS A 645 -6.51 5.16 41.50
CA HIS A 645 -7.83 5.70 41.78
C HIS A 645 -8.37 6.58 40.63
N SER A 646 -7.85 6.41 39.40
CA SER A 646 -8.40 7.09 38.22
C SER A 646 -9.88 6.73 38.06
N GLN A 647 -10.76 7.73 37.97
CA GLN A 647 -12.21 7.51 37.89
C GLN A 647 -12.65 7.04 36.49
N GLY A 648 -11.76 7.10 35.49
CA GLY A 648 -12.02 6.74 34.10
C GLY A 648 -11.21 5.54 33.58
N LYS A 649 -11.28 5.34 32.25
CA LYS A 649 -10.44 4.38 31.53
C LYS A 649 -8.95 4.69 31.75
N PRO A 650 -8.11 3.69 32.12
CA PRO A 650 -6.68 3.88 32.23
C PRO A 650 -6.08 4.30 30.89
N LEU A 651 -5.31 5.38 30.89
CA LEU A 651 -4.62 5.87 29.71
C LEU A 651 -3.13 5.54 29.82
N ILE A 652 -2.66 4.62 28.99
CA ILE A 652 -1.29 4.12 29.03
C ILE A 652 -0.69 4.18 27.63
N MET A 653 0.46 4.84 27.53
CA MET A 653 1.25 4.92 26.31
C MET A 653 2.43 3.96 26.43
N SER A 654 2.60 3.07 25.48
CA SER A 654 3.79 2.23 25.38
C SER A 654 4.91 2.98 24.65
N ILE A 655 6.11 2.96 25.20
CA ILE A 655 7.32 3.54 24.61
C ILE A 655 8.27 2.40 24.27
N ALA A 656 8.45 2.10 22.99
CA ALA A 656 9.22 0.95 22.53
C ALA A 656 10.50 1.39 21.81
N ASP A 657 11.62 0.74 22.10
CA ASP A 657 12.89 0.97 21.41
C ASP A 657 12.86 0.48 19.96
N HIS A 658 13.44 1.26 19.03
CA HIS A 658 13.47 0.92 17.61
C HIS A 658 14.10 -0.44 17.33
N SER A 659 15.08 -0.87 18.16
CA SER A 659 15.79 -2.13 17.97
C SER A 659 14.95 -3.39 18.13
N LEU A 660 13.73 -3.28 18.69
CA LEU A 660 12.77 -4.39 18.74
C LEU A 660 12.24 -4.77 17.36
N TYR A 661 12.22 -3.81 16.44
CA TYR A 661 11.59 -3.96 15.14
C TYR A 661 12.60 -4.21 14.01
N ASP A 662 13.90 -4.07 14.29
CA ASP A 662 14.99 -4.18 13.28
C ASP A 662 15.08 -5.55 12.61
N ARG A 663 14.63 -6.62 13.27
CA ARG A 663 14.69 -8.01 12.74
C ARG A 663 13.36 -8.55 12.23
N GLY A 664 12.26 -7.84 12.47
CA GLY A 664 10.90 -8.37 12.30
C GLY A 664 10.18 -7.92 11.03
N GLU A 665 10.62 -6.85 10.37
CA GLU A 665 9.84 -6.19 9.32
C GLU A 665 10.67 -5.84 8.07
N PRO A 666 10.06 -5.90 6.87
CA PRO A 666 10.74 -5.56 5.62
C PRO A 666 10.91 -4.03 5.49
N ARG A 667 11.97 -3.50 6.12
CA ARG A 667 12.40 -2.10 5.98
C ARG A 667 13.21 -1.89 4.70
N LEU A 668 13.20 -0.66 4.19
CA LEU A 668 14.15 -0.24 3.16
C LEU A 668 15.58 -0.29 3.74
N ASP A 669 16.56 -0.61 2.91
CA ASP A 669 17.95 -0.53 3.31
C ASP A 669 18.32 0.92 3.67
N GLN A 670 19.05 1.11 4.76
CA GLN A 670 19.49 2.42 5.24
C GLN A 670 20.27 3.18 4.16
N THR A 671 21.00 2.45 3.31
CA THR A 671 21.73 3.01 2.17
C THR A 671 20.83 3.79 1.20
N VAL A 672 19.57 3.37 1.02
CA VAL A 672 18.59 4.03 0.15
C VAL A 672 18.15 5.36 0.76
N LEU A 673 17.99 5.42 2.08
CA LEU A 673 17.66 6.65 2.79
C LEU A 673 18.82 7.64 2.79
N ASP A 674 20.05 7.15 2.98
CA ASP A 674 21.25 7.99 2.97
C ASP A 674 21.42 8.63 1.57
N GLN A 675 21.24 7.86 0.50
CA GLN A 675 21.23 8.38 -0.88
C GLN A 675 20.13 9.42 -1.10
N ALA A 676 18.93 9.19 -0.58
CA ALA A 676 17.82 10.12 -0.69
C ALA A 676 18.06 11.42 0.12
N ALA A 677 18.74 11.32 1.27
CA ALA A 677 19.15 12.47 2.06
C ALA A 677 20.20 13.32 1.34
N ASP A 678 21.19 12.67 0.72
CA ASP A 678 22.22 13.31 -0.10
C ASP A 678 21.59 14.02 -1.30
N GLU A 679 20.61 13.39 -1.95
CA GLU A 679 19.89 13.99 -3.06
C GLU A 679 19.13 15.26 -2.64
N VAL A 680 18.45 15.27 -1.49
CA VAL A 680 17.80 16.48 -0.96
C VAL A 680 18.83 17.59 -0.71
N ALA A 681 19.99 17.25 -0.15
CA ALA A 681 21.06 18.22 0.12
C ALA A 681 21.65 18.81 -1.18
N GLN A 682 21.71 18.02 -2.26
CA GLN A 682 22.14 18.49 -3.58
C GLN A 682 21.07 19.37 -4.26
N MET A 683 19.79 19.03 -4.08
CA MET A 683 18.68 19.79 -4.67
C MET A 683 18.41 21.12 -3.95
N VAL A 684 18.57 21.15 -2.62
CA VAL A 684 18.18 22.28 -1.77
C VAL A 684 19.32 22.59 -0.82
N SER A 685 20.04 23.70 -1.08
CA SER A 685 21.09 24.18 -0.19
C SER A 685 20.53 24.57 1.20
N ASP A 686 21.38 24.59 2.23
CA ASP A 686 21.00 25.01 3.59
C ASP A 686 20.32 26.39 3.60
N GLU A 687 20.82 27.38 2.83
CA GLU A 687 20.22 28.71 2.74
C GLU A 687 18.85 28.67 2.05
N THR A 688 18.75 27.94 0.93
CA THR A 688 17.49 27.74 0.21
C THR A 688 16.45 27.09 1.12
N GLY A 689 16.84 26.06 1.87
CA GLY A 689 15.97 25.33 2.79
C GLY A 689 15.41 26.22 3.91
N VAL A 690 16.24 27.09 4.50
CA VAL A 690 15.80 28.08 5.50
C VAL A 690 14.74 29.03 4.93
N ARG A 691 14.93 29.52 3.70
CA ARG A 691 13.98 30.42 3.03
C ARG A 691 12.66 29.72 2.68
N LEU A 692 12.73 28.48 2.17
CA LEU A 692 11.55 27.66 1.90
C LEU A 692 10.74 27.41 3.17
N VAL A 693 11.38 27.13 4.30
CA VAL A 693 10.66 26.94 5.59
C VAL A 693 9.99 28.24 6.04
N LYS A 694 10.62 29.40 5.85
CA LYS A 694 9.97 30.70 6.11
C LYS A 694 8.74 30.91 5.21
N LEU A 695 8.82 30.54 3.93
CA LEU A 695 7.68 30.57 3.01
C LEU A 695 6.55 29.62 3.45
N PHE A 696 6.88 28.41 3.91
CA PHE A 696 5.92 27.47 4.47
C PHE A 696 5.12 28.11 5.62
N PHE A 697 5.82 28.71 6.59
CA PHE A 697 5.17 29.36 7.73
C PHE A 697 4.40 30.63 7.35
N ARG A 698 4.74 31.26 6.22
CA ARG A 698 4.06 32.46 5.72
C ARG A 698 2.79 32.14 4.95
N TYR A 699 2.81 31.14 4.07
CA TYR A 699 1.73 30.91 3.10
C TYR A 699 0.89 29.65 3.37
N ILE A 700 1.48 28.61 3.98
CA ILE A 700 0.79 27.32 4.21
C ILE A 700 0.31 27.21 5.65
N TYR A 701 1.18 27.47 6.63
CA TYR A 701 0.88 27.31 8.05
C TYR A 701 -0.39 28.06 8.53
N PRO A 702 -0.71 29.29 8.08
CA PRO A 702 -1.94 29.97 8.50
C PRO A 702 -3.23 29.22 8.15
N HIS A 703 -3.19 28.41 7.09
CA HIS A 703 -4.33 27.66 6.56
C HIS A 703 -4.31 26.18 7.00
N PHE A 704 -3.11 25.60 7.20
CA PHE A 704 -2.92 24.20 7.58
C PHE A 704 -1.79 24.04 8.65
N PRO A 705 -2.04 24.43 9.91
CA PRO A 705 -1.04 24.55 10.98
C PRO A 705 -0.69 23.21 11.65
N ILE A 706 -0.18 22.26 10.88
CA ILE A 706 0.18 20.91 11.38
C ILE A 706 1.57 20.84 12.03
N LEU A 707 2.34 21.93 12.04
CA LEU A 707 3.65 22.01 12.67
C LEU A 707 3.59 22.82 13.97
N SER A 708 4.63 22.76 14.79
CA SER A 708 4.78 23.66 15.93
C SER A 708 5.70 24.82 15.58
N LYS A 709 5.15 26.04 15.49
CA LYS A 709 5.89 27.26 15.19
C LYS A 709 7.00 27.53 16.22
N SER A 710 6.73 27.31 17.50
CA SER A 710 7.71 27.50 18.59
C SER A 710 8.82 26.45 18.59
N ARG A 711 8.58 25.23 18.07
CA ARG A 711 9.59 24.17 18.02
C ARG A 711 10.40 24.14 16.74
N LEU A 712 9.85 24.58 15.61
CA LEU A 712 10.56 24.55 14.33
C LEU A 712 11.08 25.92 13.91
N LEU A 713 10.27 26.98 14.01
CA LEU A 713 10.61 28.29 13.43
C LEU A 713 11.41 29.18 14.39
N TYR A 714 11.09 29.17 15.69
CA TYR A 714 11.69 30.11 16.66
C TYR A 714 12.56 29.42 17.72
N PRO A 715 13.68 30.07 18.14
CA PRO A 715 14.24 31.30 17.58
C PRO A 715 14.86 31.08 16.19
N LEU A 716 14.77 32.09 15.31
CA LEU A 716 15.20 31.99 13.91
C LEU A 716 16.71 31.70 13.75
N VAL A 717 17.51 32.04 14.75
CA VAL A 717 18.96 31.82 14.76
C VAL A 717 19.30 30.32 14.75
N GLU A 718 18.48 29.50 15.40
CA GLU A 718 18.69 28.04 15.50
C GLU A 718 18.06 27.26 14.34
N LEU A 719 17.29 27.93 13.47
CA LEU A 719 16.56 27.29 12.38
C LEU A 719 17.48 26.44 11.46
N PRO A 720 18.67 26.90 11.02
CA PRO A 720 19.56 26.07 10.20
C PRO A 720 19.95 24.75 10.89
N SER A 721 20.24 24.79 12.18
CA SER A 721 20.62 23.60 12.96
C SER A 721 19.44 22.64 13.13
N ARG A 722 18.24 23.17 13.41
CA ARG A 722 17.02 22.36 13.53
C ARG A 722 16.63 21.68 12.22
N LEU A 723 16.86 22.33 11.08
CA LEU A 723 16.60 21.74 9.75
C LEU A 723 17.53 20.55 9.46
N LYS A 724 18.75 20.55 9.98
CA LYS A 724 19.67 19.41 9.84
C LYS A 724 19.22 18.19 10.64
N GLN A 725 18.56 18.43 11.78
CA GLN A 725 18.02 17.38 12.66
C GLN A 725 16.62 16.91 12.26
N LEU A 726 15.96 17.59 11.32
CA LEU A 726 14.60 17.27 10.92
C LEU A 726 14.57 15.94 10.14
N PRO A 727 13.61 15.04 10.43
CA PRO A 727 13.43 13.80 9.67
C PRO A 727 13.33 14.06 8.16
N LEU A 728 13.90 13.15 7.37
CA LEU A 728 14.02 13.30 5.92
C LEU A 728 12.65 13.46 5.26
N SER A 729 11.66 12.67 5.69
CA SER A 729 10.28 12.73 5.22
C SER A 729 9.69 14.15 5.33
N LEU A 730 9.78 14.72 6.54
CA LEU A 730 9.18 16.00 6.87
C LEU A 730 9.92 17.15 6.19
N LYS A 731 11.26 17.10 6.18
CA LYS A 731 12.11 18.07 5.51
C LYS A 731 11.79 18.16 4.02
N ALA A 732 11.76 17.02 3.33
CA ALA A 732 11.44 16.98 1.90
C ALA A 732 9.99 17.42 1.62
N ALA A 733 9.02 17.03 2.45
CA ALA A 733 7.61 17.43 2.30
C ALA A 733 7.39 18.94 2.51
N ILE A 734 8.07 19.55 3.48
CA ILE A 734 8.02 21.01 3.70
C ILE A 734 8.62 21.74 2.50
N TYR A 735 9.80 21.33 2.03
CA TYR A 735 10.44 21.96 0.87
C TYR A 735 9.57 21.84 -0.39
N ALA A 736 9.04 20.66 -0.68
CA ALA A 736 8.18 20.42 -1.83
C ALA A 736 6.94 21.32 -1.82
N SER A 737 6.29 21.44 -0.66
CA SER A 737 5.05 22.23 -0.51
C SER A 737 5.32 23.73 -0.57
N ALA A 738 6.40 24.19 0.06
CA ALA A 738 6.78 25.60 0.06
C ALA A 738 7.28 26.09 -1.30
N LEU A 739 7.78 25.19 -2.15
CA LEU A 739 8.37 25.55 -3.42
C LEU A 739 7.37 26.27 -4.34
N ALA A 740 6.06 25.99 -4.24
CA ALA A 740 5.04 26.73 -5.00
C ALA A 740 5.07 28.26 -4.77
N PHE A 741 5.67 28.71 -3.66
CA PHE A 741 5.73 30.11 -3.25
C PHE A 741 7.12 30.74 -3.42
N PHE A 742 8.06 30.08 -4.09
CA PHE A 742 9.46 30.54 -4.16
C PHE A 742 9.60 31.92 -4.84
N THR A 743 8.69 32.26 -5.75
CA THR A 743 8.63 33.56 -6.44
C THR A 743 8.32 34.74 -5.51
N TYR A 744 7.86 34.46 -4.28
CA TYR A 744 7.56 35.47 -3.26
C TYR A 744 8.67 35.67 -2.21
N ASP A 745 9.84 35.05 -2.42
CA ASP A 745 11.08 35.40 -1.73
C ASP A 745 12.04 36.06 -2.73
N ASP A 746 12.47 37.29 -2.45
CA ASP A 746 13.27 38.11 -3.38
C ASP A 746 14.58 37.42 -3.81
N VAL A 747 15.14 36.56 -2.96
CA VAL A 747 16.39 35.84 -3.26
C VAL A 747 16.07 34.55 -4.00
N LEU A 748 15.09 33.76 -3.57
CA LEU A 748 14.74 32.53 -4.29
C LEU A 748 14.23 32.81 -5.71
N ALA A 749 13.43 33.88 -5.88
CA ALA A 749 12.89 34.30 -7.17
C ALA A 749 13.98 34.67 -8.20
N THR A 750 15.22 34.92 -7.76
CA THR A 750 16.35 35.25 -8.64
C THR A 750 17.40 34.13 -8.69
N THR A 751 17.54 33.35 -7.63
CA THR A 751 18.58 32.32 -7.52
C THR A 751 18.16 30.97 -8.09
N ILE A 752 16.90 30.55 -7.89
CA ILE A 752 16.44 29.22 -8.31
C ILE A 752 15.44 29.25 -9.48
N VAL A 753 15.01 30.43 -9.95
CA VAL A 753 13.97 30.55 -11.00
C VAL A 753 14.34 29.88 -12.33
N HIS A 754 15.62 29.86 -12.70
CA HIS A 754 16.10 29.27 -13.95
C HIS A 754 16.24 27.75 -13.88
N SER A 755 16.32 27.19 -12.67
CA SER A 755 16.44 25.76 -12.43
C SER A 755 15.87 25.40 -11.06
N PRO A 756 14.55 25.55 -10.84
CA PRO A 756 13.96 25.30 -9.54
C PRO A 756 14.05 23.81 -9.22
N PRO A 757 14.27 23.43 -7.94
CA PRO A 757 14.25 22.04 -7.53
C PRO A 757 12.94 21.36 -7.95
N SER A 758 12.97 20.07 -8.26
CA SER A 758 11.73 19.36 -8.61
C SER A 758 10.89 19.08 -7.35
N SER A 759 9.74 19.75 -7.20
CA SER A 759 8.76 19.46 -6.14
C SER A 759 8.29 18.00 -6.19
N GLN A 760 8.09 17.45 -7.40
CA GLN A 760 7.73 16.05 -7.61
C GLN A 760 8.78 15.10 -7.04
N ARG A 761 10.07 15.39 -7.28
CA ARG A 761 11.16 14.57 -6.77
C ARG A 761 11.25 14.65 -5.24
N LEU A 762 11.10 15.84 -4.66
CA LEU A 762 11.03 16.02 -3.21
C LEU A 762 9.84 15.27 -2.59
N TYR A 763 8.66 15.28 -3.20
CA TYR A 763 7.52 14.48 -2.74
C TYR A 763 7.78 12.96 -2.86
N ARG A 764 8.50 12.51 -3.89
CA ARG A 764 8.91 11.09 -4.02
C ARG A 764 9.88 10.71 -2.90
N ILE A 765 10.86 11.55 -2.60
CA ILE A 765 11.80 11.33 -1.49
C ILE A 765 11.06 11.30 -0.15
N ALA A 766 10.14 12.25 0.07
CA ALA A 766 9.30 12.26 1.27
C ALA A 766 8.50 10.95 1.42
N TRP A 767 7.93 10.44 0.32
CA TRP A 767 7.23 9.15 0.33
C TRP A 767 8.15 7.96 0.63
N VAL A 768 9.33 7.89 0.01
CA VAL A 768 10.33 6.84 0.28
C VAL A 768 10.72 6.86 1.76
N ALA A 769 10.99 8.03 2.32
CA ALA A 769 11.30 8.18 3.74
C ALA A 769 10.13 7.75 4.64
N VAL A 770 8.89 8.15 4.34
CA VAL A 770 7.69 7.70 5.08
C VAL A 770 7.55 6.18 5.07
N THR A 771 7.80 5.52 3.94
CA THR A 771 7.69 4.04 3.87
C THR A 771 8.71 3.32 4.75
N HIS A 772 9.82 3.96 5.11
CA HIS A 772 10.76 3.45 6.10
C HIS A 772 10.33 3.84 7.53
N GLU A 773 9.99 5.12 7.75
CA GLU A 773 9.66 5.65 9.07
C GLU A 773 8.37 5.06 9.66
N VAL A 774 7.42 4.58 8.84
CA VAL A 774 6.15 4.00 9.34
C VAL A 774 6.34 2.79 10.27
N HIS A 775 7.51 2.15 10.21
CA HIS A 775 7.88 1.00 11.05
C HIS A 775 8.30 1.42 12.48
N THR A 776 8.72 2.67 12.65
CA THR A 776 9.06 3.31 13.94
C THR A 776 8.63 4.77 13.88
N PRO A 777 7.31 5.03 13.87
CA PRO A 777 6.79 6.32 13.44
C PRO A 777 6.86 7.37 14.55
N HIS A 778 6.99 8.63 14.13
CA HIS A 778 6.92 9.81 15.00
C HIS A 778 5.79 10.76 14.57
N LEU A 779 5.50 11.80 15.35
CA LEU A 779 4.52 12.83 14.94
C LEU A 779 4.94 13.49 13.60
N SER A 780 6.24 13.56 13.33
CA SER A 780 6.82 14.01 12.06
C SER A 780 6.45 13.13 10.86
N THR A 781 6.32 11.81 11.06
CA THR A 781 5.86 10.88 10.03
C THR A 781 4.41 11.18 9.65
N LEU A 782 3.54 11.40 10.65
CA LEU A 782 2.15 11.82 10.42
C LEU A 782 2.05 13.18 9.71
N GLN A 783 2.85 14.16 10.14
CA GLN A 783 2.93 15.47 9.50
C GLN A 783 3.32 15.35 8.02
N SER A 784 4.28 14.48 7.70
CA SER A 784 4.72 14.21 6.33
C SER A 784 3.61 13.60 5.48
N CYS A 785 2.88 12.63 6.02
CA CYS A 785 1.70 12.05 5.36
C CYS A 785 0.63 13.12 5.07
N LEU A 786 0.34 14.01 6.03
CA LEU A 786 -0.63 15.10 5.85
C LEU A 786 -0.19 16.09 4.77
N LEU A 787 1.10 16.41 4.66
CA LEU A 787 1.63 17.26 3.57
C LEU A 787 1.58 16.56 2.22
N LEU A 788 1.92 15.27 2.16
CA LEU A 788 1.78 14.46 0.94
C LEU A 788 0.33 14.39 0.48
N LEU A 789 -0.63 14.32 1.41
CA LEU A 789 -2.06 14.40 1.12
C LEU A 789 -2.49 15.82 0.70
N GLN A 790 -1.77 16.89 1.04
CA GLN A 790 -2.07 18.23 0.49
C GLN A 790 -1.47 18.48 -0.89
N ARG A 791 -0.63 17.57 -1.41
CA ARG A 791 -0.03 17.70 -2.74
C ARG A 791 -1.10 17.84 -3.83
N VAL A 792 -0.87 18.79 -4.74
CA VAL A 792 -1.62 18.93 -5.99
C VAL A 792 -1.03 17.99 -7.04
N ASN A 793 -1.87 17.24 -7.74
CA ASN A 793 -1.43 16.37 -8.85
C ASN A 793 -0.95 17.22 -10.03
N ASP A 794 0.20 16.86 -10.61
CA ASP A 794 0.80 17.55 -11.75
C ASP A 794 -0.03 17.44 -13.03
N ASP A 795 -0.82 16.36 -13.15
CA ASP A 795 -1.79 16.23 -14.22
C ASP A 795 -3.03 17.08 -13.92
N ARG A 796 -3.17 18.15 -14.70
CA ARG A 796 -4.22 19.16 -14.61
C ARG A 796 -5.62 18.61 -14.86
N TYR A 797 -5.74 17.46 -15.53
CA TYR A 797 -7.01 16.86 -15.95
C TYR A 797 -7.37 15.59 -15.18
N VAL A 798 -6.48 15.11 -14.31
CA VAL A 798 -6.72 13.93 -13.47
C VAL A 798 -6.95 14.35 -12.02
N MET A 799 -7.99 13.80 -11.38
CA MET A 799 -8.33 14.13 -10.00
C MET A 799 -7.25 13.66 -9.03
N ASP A 800 -7.13 12.35 -8.82
CA ASP A 800 -6.10 11.72 -8.00
C ASP A 800 -6.02 10.22 -8.31
N THR A 801 -4.97 9.54 -7.81
CA THR A 801 -4.81 8.09 -7.94
C THR A 801 -5.25 7.37 -6.65
N VAL A 802 -5.51 6.06 -6.75
CA VAL A 802 -5.85 5.19 -5.59
C VAL A 802 -4.84 5.27 -4.45
N PHE A 803 -3.59 5.64 -4.75
CA PHE A 803 -2.53 5.89 -3.76
C PHE A 803 -2.94 6.85 -2.65
N ARG A 804 -3.64 7.95 -2.99
CA ARG A 804 -4.07 8.96 -2.01
C ARG A 804 -4.97 8.34 -0.94
N TRP A 805 -5.86 7.45 -1.35
CA TRP A 805 -6.78 6.74 -0.45
C TRP A 805 -6.03 5.79 0.48
N SER A 806 -5.06 5.04 -0.04
CA SER A 806 -4.20 4.17 0.77
C SER A 806 -3.35 4.96 1.78
N LEU A 807 -2.76 6.08 1.34
CA LEU A 807 -1.99 6.97 2.21
C LEU A 807 -2.86 7.59 3.32
N LEU A 808 -4.11 7.93 3.02
CA LEU A 808 -5.06 8.39 4.03
C LEU A 808 -5.34 7.30 5.06
N GLY A 809 -5.55 6.04 4.64
CA GLY A 809 -5.67 4.91 5.55
C GLY A 809 -4.48 4.76 6.50
N TRP A 810 -3.25 4.91 5.99
CA TRP A 810 -2.04 4.93 6.84
C TRP A 810 -2.02 6.13 7.79
N THR A 811 -2.44 7.30 7.32
CA THR A 811 -2.48 8.53 8.13
C THR A 811 -3.44 8.39 9.31
N VAL A 812 -4.62 7.80 9.09
CA VAL A 812 -5.60 7.52 10.15
C VAL A 812 -5.07 6.48 11.13
N ALA A 813 -4.48 5.39 10.64
CA ALA A 813 -3.87 4.37 11.49
C ALA A 813 -2.78 4.96 12.38
N LEU A 814 -1.86 5.76 11.82
CA LEU A 814 -0.81 6.46 12.58
C LEU A 814 -1.39 7.39 13.64
N ALA A 815 -2.44 8.17 13.32
CA ALA A 815 -3.09 9.04 14.28
C ALA A 815 -3.70 8.26 15.46
N GLN A 816 -4.32 7.10 15.19
CA GLN A 816 -4.84 6.20 16.23
C GLN A 816 -3.70 5.57 17.04
N THR A 817 -2.63 5.11 16.40
CA THR A 817 -1.43 4.56 17.05
C THR A 817 -0.86 5.56 18.05
N PHE A 818 -0.76 6.85 17.70
CA PHE A 818 -0.25 7.88 18.60
C PHE A 818 -1.25 8.32 19.70
N GLY A 819 -2.45 7.74 19.73
CA GLY A 819 -3.52 8.11 20.66
C GLY A 819 -4.12 9.48 20.38
N LEU A 820 -4.01 10.00 19.14
CA LEU A 820 -4.55 11.32 18.79
C LEU A 820 -6.08 11.34 18.72
N SER A 821 -6.73 10.17 18.66
CA SER A 821 -8.19 10.03 18.75
C SER A 821 -8.73 10.23 20.18
N THR A 822 -7.84 10.40 21.17
CA THR A 822 -8.20 10.67 22.56
C THR A 822 -7.87 12.12 22.92
N ASP A 823 -8.83 12.86 23.51
CA ASP A 823 -8.61 14.24 23.92
C ASP A 823 -7.50 14.32 24.98
N CYS A 824 -6.52 15.19 24.73
CA CYS A 824 -5.32 15.32 25.54
C CYS A 824 -5.25 16.62 26.36
N LEU A 825 -6.32 17.41 26.40
CA LEU A 825 -6.35 18.66 27.16
C LEU A 825 -6.08 18.45 28.65
N ASP A 826 -6.72 17.44 29.24
CA ASP A 826 -6.66 17.11 30.66
C ASP A 826 -5.46 16.24 31.05
N TRP A 827 -4.65 15.77 30.09
CA TRP A 827 -3.49 14.92 30.39
C TRP A 827 -2.44 15.69 31.20
N THR A 828 -1.91 15.11 32.26
CA THR A 828 -0.78 15.66 33.02
C THR A 828 0.54 15.09 32.49
N GLY A 829 1.66 15.77 32.75
CA GLY A 829 2.99 15.32 32.31
C GLY A 829 3.32 15.53 30.82
N LEU A 830 2.39 16.08 30.02
CA LEU A 830 2.63 16.45 28.61
C LEU A 830 2.77 17.97 28.44
N PRO A 831 3.78 18.48 27.72
CA PRO A 831 3.90 19.91 27.45
C PRO A 831 2.72 20.49 26.68
N ASP A 832 2.27 21.70 27.03
CA ASP A 832 1.13 22.36 26.38
C ASP A 832 1.33 22.56 24.87
N TRP A 833 2.56 22.79 24.41
CA TRP A 833 2.82 22.92 22.98
C TRP A 833 2.54 21.61 22.22
N GLU A 834 2.79 20.46 22.85
CA GLU A 834 2.56 19.15 22.25
C GLU A 834 1.07 18.80 22.30
N LYS A 835 0.35 19.09 23.41
CA LYS A 835 -1.11 18.96 23.47
C LYS A 835 -1.80 19.69 22.33
N ARG A 836 -1.45 20.97 22.14
CA ARG A 836 -1.97 21.80 21.03
C ARG A 836 -1.64 21.20 19.67
N LEU A 837 -0.41 20.70 19.48
CA LEU A 837 0.00 20.06 18.23
C LEU A 837 -0.80 18.78 17.95
N ARG A 838 -0.94 17.89 18.94
CA ARG A 838 -1.70 16.63 18.84
C ARG A 838 -3.16 16.88 18.45
N ARG A 839 -3.82 17.86 19.09
CA ARG A 839 -5.20 18.25 18.73
C ARG A 839 -5.28 18.78 17.29
N ARG A 840 -4.35 19.64 16.86
CA ARG A 840 -4.31 20.11 15.46
C ARG A 840 -4.06 18.99 14.46
N LEU A 841 -3.21 18.00 14.79
CA LEU A 841 -2.93 16.84 13.94
C LEU A 841 -4.12 15.88 13.83
N TRP A 842 -4.84 15.63 14.93
CA TRP A 842 -6.09 14.87 14.89
C TRP A 842 -7.09 15.52 13.95
N TRP A 843 -7.39 16.80 14.17
CA TRP A 843 -8.35 17.53 13.36
C TRP A 843 -7.90 17.69 11.90
N ALA A 844 -6.60 17.77 11.63
CA ALA A 844 -6.07 17.74 10.26
C ALA A 844 -6.33 16.40 9.58
N THR A 845 -6.14 15.29 10.30
CA THR A 845 -6.42 13.93 9.81
C THR A 845 -7.92 13.75 9.54
N PHE A 846 -8.78 14.22 10.47
CA PHE A 846 -10.24 14.25 10.30
C PHE A 846 -10.65 15.05 9.05
N VAL A 847 -10.09 16.24 8.87
CA VAL A 847 -10.30 17.06 7.67
C VAL A 847 -9.91 16.28 6.41
N MET A 848 -8.72 15.70 6.35
CA MET A 848 -8.29 14.94 5.18
C MET A 848 -9.25 13.77 4.88
N ASP A 849 -9.72 13.04 5.89
CA ASP A 849 -10.64 11.90 5.73
C ASP A 849 -11.99 12.32 5.12
N LYS A 850 -12.66 13.30 5.73
CA LYS A 850 -14.01 13.71 5.29
C LYS A 850 -14.00 14.34 3.90
N TRP A 851 -12.99 15.15 3.58
CA TRP A 851 -12.88 15.76 2.25
C TRP A 851 -12.45 14.76 1.16
N ALA A 852 -11.65 13.73 1.52
CA ALA A 852 -11.34 12.64 0.62
C ALA A 852 -12.56 11.74 0.36
N PHE A 853 -13.34 11.37 1.38
CA PHE A 853 -14.60 10.63 1.21
C PHE A 853 -15.52 11.34 0.22
N MET A 854 -15.73 12.66 0.43
CA MET A 854 -16.53 13.49 -0.48
C MET A 854 -16.06 13.38 -1.93
N SER A 855 -14.75 13.40 -2.17
CA SER A 855 -14.18 13.42 -3.52
C SER A 855 -14.12 12.04 -4.19
N ALA A 856 -13.86 10.99 -3.41
CA ALA A 856 -13.63 9.63 -3.92
C ALA A 856 -14.93 8.80 -4.06
N GLY A 857 -15.99 9.15 -3.33
CA GLY A 857 -17.24 8.38 -3.31
C GLY A 857 -17.11 7.02 -2.59
N LEU A 858 -16.14 6.89 -1.67
CA LEU A 858 -15.88 5.69 -0.86
C LEU A 858 -16.52 5.81 0.53
N SER A 859 -15.97 5.19 1.58
CA SER A 859 -16.47 5.33 2.96
C SER A 859 -15.42 6.02 3.84
N SER A 860 -15.84 6.88 4.77
CA SER A 860 -14.94 7.48 5.77
C SER A 860 -14.14 6.42 6.53
N HIS A 861 -12.87 6.68 6.83
CA HIS A 861 -12.09 5.85 7.76
C HIS A 861 -12.35 6.21 9.23
N ILE A 862 -12.80 7.45 9.50
CA ILE A 862 -13.10 7.92 10.86
C ILE A 862 -14.61 7.96 11.07
N HIS A 863 -15.08 7.28 12.11
CA HIS A 863 -16.48 7.27 12.54
C HIS A 863 -16.67 8.07 13.83
N ASP A 864 -17.88 8.58 14.07
CA ASP A 864 -18.16 9.49 15.20
C ASP A 864 -18.01 8.81 16.57
N ASP A 865 -18.03 7.48 16.61
CA ASP A 865 -17.81 6.63 17.79
C ASP A 865 -16.35 6.21 17.99
N SER A 866 -15.44 6.64 17.11
CA SER A 866 -14.02 6.24 17.13
C SER A 866 -13.07 7.25 17.80
N TYR A 867 -13.60 8.36 18.34
CA TYR A 867 -12.80 9.42 18.99
C TYR A 867 -13.60 10.24 20.00
N ASP A 868 -12.92 10.93 20.93
CA ASP A 868 -13.53 11.84 21.91
C ASP A 868 -12.93 13.27 21.91
N VAL A 869 -12.03 13.57 20.98
CA VAL A 869 -11.33 14.86 20.88
C VAL A 869 -12.31 16.03 20.70
N SER A 870 -12.27 16.98 21.63
CA SER A 870 -13.11 18.17 21.59
C SER A 870 -12.74 19.13 20.44
N PRO A 871 -13.69 19.97 19.99
CA PRO A 871 -13.43 21.01 18.98
C PRO A 871 -12.26 21.94 19.36
N LEU A 872 -11.49 22.35 18.35
CA LEU A 872 -10.39 23.31 18.54
C LEU A 872 -10.92 24.65 19.05
N THR A 873 -10.10 25.37 19.82
CA THR A 873 -10.36 26.72 20.33
C THR A 873 -9.21 27.65 19.95
N ALA A 874 -9.33 28.95 20.26
CA ALA A 874 -8.25 29.92 20.04
C ALA A 874 -6.93 29.52 20.73
N ALA A 875 -7.02 28.84 21.89
CA ALA A 875 -5.86 28.38 22.65
C ALA A 875 -4.97 27.40 21.87
N ASP A 876 -5.56 26.65 20.94
CA ASP A 876 -4.83 25.68 20.12
C ASP A 876 -3.90 26.32 19.09
N PHE A 877 -3.97 27.64 18.88
CA PHE A 877 -3.17 28.36 17.87
C PHE A 877 -2.14 29.33 18.46
N ILE A 878 -2.09 29.47 19.80
CA ILE A 878 -1.15 30.36 20.49
C ILE A 878 0.29 29.89 20.25
N SER A 879 1.21 30.82 19.96
CA SER A 879 2.66 30.56 19.88
C SER A 879 3.36 31.20 21.09
N SER A 880 3.97 30.39 21.97
CA SER A 880 4.56 30.84 23.23
C SER A 880 5.77 31.79 23.12
N GLY A 881 6.19 32.16 21.91
CA GLY A 881 7.27 33.13 21.68
C GLY A 881 6.83 34.60 21.53
N GLU A 882 5.53 34.88 21.53
CA GLU A 882 5.02 36.26 21.36
C GLU A 882 4.82 37.01 22.69
N THR A 883 4.85 36.31 23.83
CA THR A 883 4.67 36.90 25.17
C THR A 883 5.96 37.40 25.82
N GLU A 884 7.13 36.84 25.49
CA GLU A 884 8.39 37.25 26.15
C GLU A 884 9.02 38.50 25.54
N SER A 885 8.85 38.76 24.24
CA SER A 885 9.33 40.01 23.60
C SER A 885 8.51 41.24 23.99
N SER A 886 7.32 41.04 24.53
CA SER A 886 6.36 42.12 24.84
C SER A 886 6.47 42.59 26.30
N GLN A 887 7.10 41.82 27.19
CA GLN A 887 7.23 42.15 28.61
C GLN A 887 8.53 42.89 28.96
N GLN A 888 9.53 42.93 28.07
CA GLN A 888 10.79 43.66 28.32
C GLN A 888 10.78 45.13 27.88
N GLN A 889 9.68 45.65 27.30
CA GLN A 889 9.56 47.07 26.92
C GLN A 889 8.54 47.89 27.74
N GLN A 890 7.89 47.32 28.76
CA GLN A 890 6.92 48.03 29.61
C GLN A 890 7.39 48.26 31.05
N ASN A 891 8.68 48.48 31.27
CA ASN A 891 9.17 49.10 32.50
C ASN A 891 9.63 50.53 32.21
N ASN A 892 8.66 51.42 31.94
CA ASN A 892 8.74 52.83 32.31
C ASN A 892 7.41 53.56 32.05
N GLY A 893 6.72 53.91 33.15
CA GLY A 893 5.92 55.12 33.29
C GLY A 893 4.66 55.28 32.44
N ASN A 894 3.52 54.74 32.92
CA ASN A 894 2.32 55.51 33.26
C ASN A 894 1.15 54.54 33.51
N ILE A 895 0.78 54.46 34.78
CA ILE A 895 -0.48 53.90 35.26
C ILE A 895 -1.59 54.89 34.87
N GLU A 896 -2.78 54.41 34.52
CA GLU A 896 -4.00 55.14 34.11
C GLU A 896 -4.29 55.23 32.59
N ALA A 897 -4.54 54.10 31.91
CA ALA A 897 -5.44 54.02 30.74
C ALA A 897 -5.78 52.58 30.26
N ALA A 898 -5.57 51.53 31.08
CA ALA A 898 -5.61 50.14 30.61
C ALA A 898 -6.77 49.30 31.16
N SER A 899 -7.98 49.86 31.29
CA SER A 899 -9.15 49.14 31.83
C SER A 899 -10.38 49.05 30.90
N SER A 900 -10.27 49.39 29.60
CA SER A 900 -11.43 49.32 28.69
C SER A 900 -11.23 48.62 27.33
N ALA A 901 -10.10 47.95 27.09
CA ALA A 901 -9.83 47.23 25.83
C ALA A 901 -9.81 45.69 25.95
N ALA A 902 -10.41 45.13 27.01
CA ALA A 902 -10.33 43.69 27.34
C ALA A 902 -11.65 42.93 27.10
N THR A 903 -12.26 43.03 25.91
CA THR A 903 -13.48 42.25 25.57
C THR A 903 -13.62 41.82 24.10
N ALA A 904 -12.59 41.92 23.25
CA ALA A 904 -12.65 41.32 21.91
C ALA A 904 -11.82 40.02 21.90
N GLU A 905 -12.50 38.87 21.92
CA GLU A 905 -11.84 37.59 21.61
C GLU A 905 -11.15 37.70 20.24
N PRO A 906 -9.90 37.21 20.09
CA PRO A 906 -9.19 37.29 18.83
C PRO A 906 -9.95 36.52 17.73
N PRO A 907 -9.95 37.02 16.48
CA PRO A 907 -10.62 36.34 15.38
C PRO A 907 -10.01 34.95 15.15
N LEU A 908 -10.87 33.93 15.11
CA LEU A 908 -10.48 32.51 15.05
C LEU A 908 -9.89 32.15 13.69
N SER A 909 -8.88 31.28 13.64
CA SER A 909 -8.10 31.02 12.42
C SER A 909 -8.87 30.35 11.28
N HIS A 910 -8.35 30.42 10.05
CA HIS A 910 -8.85 29.67 8.89
C HIS A 910 -9.07 28.18 9.20
N PHE A 911 -8.07 27.54 9.81
CA PHE A 911 -8.13 26.12 10.13
C PHE A 911 -9.22 25.80 11.16
N TYR A 912 -9.47 26.68 12.13
CA TYR A 912 -10.59 26.54 13.07
C TYR A 912 -11.95 26.51 12.35
N HIS A 913 -12.16 27.42 11.40
CA HIS A 913 -13.41 27.42 10.63
C HIS A 913 -13.50 26.19 9.72
N LEU A 914 -12.39 25.75 9.14
CA LEU A 914 -12.33 24.53 8.32
C LEU A 914 -12.76 23.28 9.09
N THR A 915 -12.26 23.07 10.31
CA THR A 915 -12.62 21.88 11.11
C THR A 915 -14.10 21.86 11.46
N ARG A 916 -14.69 23.01 11.80
CA ARG A 916 -16.13 23.13 12.06
C ARG A 916 -16.98 22.90 10.82
N LEU A 917 -16.57 23.41 9.66
CA LEU A 917 -17.26 23.14 8.40
C LEU A 917 -17.18 21.66 8.05
N THR A 918 -16.03 21.03 8.29
CA THR A 918 -15.79 19.60 8.05
C THR A 918 -16.67 18.75 8.97
N ALA A 919 -16.89 19.14 10.22
CA ALA A 919 -17.85 18.45 11.09
C ALA A 919 -19.28 18.49 10.51
N ILE A 920 -19.71 19.63 9.96
CA ILE A 920 -20.99 19.74 9.25
C ILE A 920 -21.03 18.85 8.00
N LEU A 921 -19.92 18.76 7.26
CA LEU A 921 -19.80 17.84 6.12
C LEU A 921 -19.90 16.37 6.58
N SER A 922 -19.30 16.00 7.72
CA SER A 922 -19.44 14.66 8.32
C SER A 922 -20.90 14.36 8.63
N ASP A 923 -21.65 15.32 9.19
CA ASP A 923 -23.08 15.15 9.45
C ASP A 923 -23.88 14.90 8.16
N ILE A 924 -23.59 15.65 7.09
CA ILE A 924 -24.19 15.44 5.77
C ILE A 924 -23.85 14.04 5.25
N GLN A 925 -22.59 13.62 5.38
CA GLN A 925 -22.13 12.32 4.94
C GLN A 925 -22.83 11.18 5.68
N THR A 926 -22.88 11.24 7.01
CA THR A 926 -23.57 10.27 7.87
C THR A 926 -25.08 10.24 7.60
N ALA A 927 -25.72 11.40 7.39
CA ALA A 927 -27.15 11.50 7.15
C ALA A 927 -27.60 11.08 5.74
N PHE A 928 -26.73 11.16 4.71
CA PHE A 928 -27.16 11.01 3.31
C PHE A 928 -26.26 10.17 2.40
N PHE A 929 -24.98 9.97 2.74
CA PHE A 929 -23.99 9.40 1.80
C PHE A 929 -23.32 8.12 2.28
N THR A 930 -23.52 7.69 3.54
CA THR A 930 -23.19 6.31 3.92
C THR A 930 -24.08 5.33 3.15
N ILE A 931 -23.63 4.09 2.97
CA ILE A 931 -24.41 3.05 2.26
C ILE A 931 -25.80 2.90 2.88
N ALA A 932 -25.88 2.85 4.21
CA ALA A 932 -27.13 2.72 4.95
C ALA A 932 -28.01 3.98 4.81
N ALA A 933 -27.44 5.18 5.00
CA ALA A 933 -28.19 6.42 4.93
C ALA A 933 -28.68 6.75 3.51
N SER A 934 -27.85 6.47 2.51
CA SER A 934 -28.23 6.62 1.10
C SER A 934 -29.46 5.78 0.79
N LYS A 935 -29.46 4.48 1.14
CA LYS A 935 -30.62 3.59 0.95
C LYS A 935 -31.87 4.09 1.70
N ARG A 936 -31.70 4.59 2.92
CA ARG A 936 -32.80 5.09 3.76
C ARG A 936 -33.45 6.36 3.16
N THR A 937 -32.64 7.27 2.64
CA THR A 937 -33.10 8.57 2.14
C THR A 937 -33.46 8.59 0.66
N GLU A 938 -33.03 7.59 -0.12
CA GLU A 938 -33.17 7.55 -1.59
C GLU A 938 -34.58 7.78 -2.10
N ARG A 939 -35.61 7.36 -1.36
CA ARG A 939 -37.03 7.45 -1.76
C ARG A 939 -37.91 8.21 -0.77
N ASP A 940 -37.33 8.75 0.30
CA ASP A 940 -38.08 9.44 1.36
C ASP A 940 -37.71 10.92 1.38
N PHE A 941 -38.44 11.69 0.57
CA PHE A 941 -38.25 13.14 0.47
C PHE A 941 -38.54 13.85 1.80
N LYS A 942 -39.57 13.43 2.53
CA LYS A 942 -39.95 14.06 3.81
C LYS A 942 -38.86 13.86 4.84
N LEU A 943 -38.36 12.64 5.01
CA LEU A 943 -37.23 12.34 5.88
C LEU A 943 -35.98 13.13 5.48
N SER A 944 -35.72 13.23 4.17
CA SER A 944 -34.56 13.96 3.67
C SER A 944 -34.59 15.44 4.06
N ILE A 945 -35.76 16.08 3.99
CA ILE A 945 -35.96 17.46 4.44
C ILE A 945 -35.81 17.59 5.96
N GLU A 946 -36.40 16.68 6.76
CA GLU A 946 -36.28 16.72 8.22
C GLU A 946 -34.83 16.59 8.68
N LEU A 947 -34.04 15.70 8.07
CA LEU A 947 -32.61 15.55 8.36
C LEU A 947 -31.79 16.78 7.92
N ALA A 948 -32.19 17.46 6.85
CA ALA A 948 -31.47 18.62 6.34
C ALA A 948 -31.69 19.91 7.15
N LYS A 949 -32.85 20.10 7.79
CA LYS A 949 -33.18 21.31 8.58
C LYS A 949 -32.10 21.70 9.61
N PRO A 950 -31.66 20.81 10.54
CA PRO A 950 -30.63 21.16 11.52
C PRO A 950 -29.28 21.45 10.87
N ILE A 951 -28.94 20.75 9.79
CA ILE A 951 -27.69 20.94 9.04
C ILE A 951 -27.67 22.32 8.37
N ARG A 952 -28.77 22.72 7.69
CA ARG A 952 -28.88 24.05 7.06
C ARG A 952 -28.74 25.19 8.06
N ARG A 953 -29.32 25.04 9.26
CA ARG A 953 -29.16 26.02 10.34
C ARG A 953 -27.69 26.18 10.73
N ARG A 954 -26.97 25.07 10.96
CA ARG A 954 -25.55 25.08 11.31
C ARG A 954 -24.67 25.65 10.19
N LEU A 955 -24.98 25.39 8.92
CA LEU A 955 -24.28 26.02 7.78
C LEU A 955 -24.45 27.54 7.79
N LYS A 956 -25.65 28.05 8.10
CA LYS A 956 -25.90 29.49 8.22
C LYS A 956 -25.14 30.12 9.38
N GLU A 957 -25.18 29.48 10.56
CA GLU A 957 -24.44 29.92 11.75
C GLU A 957 -22.93 29.93 11.49
N TRP A 958 -22.41 28.91 10.80
CA TRP A 958 -21.02 28.84 10.40
C TRP A 958 -20.65 29.99 9.44
N LYS A 959 -21.50 30.29 8.45
CA LYS A 959 -21.26 31.36 7.47
C LYS A 959 -21.21 32.73 8.14
N THR A 960 -22.14 33.05 9.03
CA THR A 960 -22.11 34.29 9.81
C THR A 960 -20.82 34.43 10.63
N SER A 961 -20.39 33.34 11.27
CA SER A 961 -19.14 33.31 12.05
C SER A 961 -17.90 33.50 11.17
N TYR A 962 -17.88 32.90 9.97
CA TYR A 962 -16.79 33.03 9.00
C TYR A 962 -16.71 34.42 8.37
N ASP A 963 -17.85 35.05 8.07
CA ASP A 963 -17.88 36.42 7.52
C ASP A 963 -17.35 37.43 8.53
N ALA A 964 -17.69 37.28 9.81
CA ALA A 964 -17.10 38.09 10.88
C ALA A 964 -15.57 37.91 10.99
N TYR A 965 -15.07 36.69 10.76
CA TYR A 965 -13.62 36.43 10.69
C TYR A 965 -12.97 37.13 9.49
N LEU A 966 -13.58 37.08 8.30
CA LEU A 966 -13.06 37.79 7.13
C LEU A 966 -13.03 39.31 7.37
N ASP A 967 -14.11 39.89 7.89
CA ASP A 967 -14.19 41.33 8.16
C ASP A 967 -13.11 41.79 9.14
N THR A 968 -12.88 41.04 10.21
CA THR A 968 -11.82 41.35 11.19
C THR A 968 -10.42 41.23 10.59
N THR A 969 -10.14 40.22 9.75
CA THR A 969 -8.84 40.10 9.07
C THR A 969 -8.60 41.22 8.05
N HIS A 970 -9.64 41.74 7.41
CA HIS A 970 -9.55 42.90 6.52
C HIS A 970 -9.39 44.24 7.28
N LEU A 971 -9.99 44.38 8.47
CA LEU A 971 -9.92 45.59 9.31
C LEU A 971 -8.56 45.77 10.03
N HIS A 972 -7.87 44.69 10.43
CA HIS A 972 -6.55 44.76 11.06
C HIS A 972 -5.43 45.30 10.13
N GLY A 973 -5.72 45.46 8.83
CA GLY A 973 -4.86 46.18 7.89
C GLY A 973 -4.94 47.71 7.98
N HIS A 974 -5.91 48.27 8.73
CA HIS A 974 -6.20 49.71 8.72
C HIS A 974 -5.87 50.48 10.02
N HIS A 975 -5.59 49.82 11.15
CA HIS A 975 -5.50 50.49 12.46
C HIS A 975 -4.10 50.83 13.00
N ASN A 976 -3.00 50.53 12.30
CA ASN A 976 -1.66 51.00 12.69
C ASN A 976 -1.28 52.34 12.02
N HIS A 977 -2.08 53.37 12.25
CA HIS A 977 -1.78 54.74 11.85
C HIS A 977 -1.76 55.68 13.06
N HIS A 978 -0.62 55.70 13.77
CA HIS A 978 -0.02 56.92 14.33
C HIS A 978 1.48 56.67 14.59
N ASN A 979 2.27 56.65 13.51
CA ASN A 979 3.66 57.10 13.51
C ASN A 979 4.13 57.25 12.06
N ALA A 980 4.16 58.49 11.59
CA ALA A 980 4.56 58.86 10.25
C ALA A 980 6.08 58.74 10.10
N THR A 981 6.57 57.59 9.61
CA THR A 981 7.90 57.45 8.94
C THR A 981 8.13 56.09 8.27
N SER A 982 7.19 55.14 8.29
CA SER A 982 7.31 53.86 7.57
C SER A 982 6.23 53.69 6.50
N MET A 983 6.38 54.40 5.37
CA MET A 983 5.66 54.08 4.14
C MET A 983 6.27 52.82 3.51
N ARG A 984 5.92 51.61 3.98
CA ARG A 984 6.22 50.36 3.23
C ARG A 984 5.49 49.06 3.62
N SER A 985 4.47 49.06 4.47
CA SER A 985 3.73 47.82 4.79
C SER A 985 2.22 47.96 4.57
N ARG A 986 1.80 48.05 3.30
CA ARG A 986 0.43 47.67 2.90
C ARG A 986 0.33 46.14 2.97
N SER A 987 -0.83 45.59 3.36
CA SER A 987 -1.15 44.16 3.44
C SER A 987 -1.10 43.45 2.07
N SER A 988 0.10 43.25 1.54
CA SER A 988 0.42 42.69 0.20
C SER A 988 0.66 41.18 0.23
N GLY A 989 -0.26 40.41 0.83
CA GLY A 989 -0.15 38.96 0.96
C GLY A 989 -1.02 38.18 -0.03
N LEU A 990 -0.64 36.93 -0.29
CA LEU A 990 -1.53 35.94 -0.90
C LEU A 990 -2.63 35.56 0.11
N ASP A 991 -3.87 35.45 -0.35
CA ASP A 991 -5.03 35.15 0.50
C ASP A 991 -5.56 33.75 0.21
N GLY A 992 -5.28 32.80 1.11
CA GLY A 992 -5.75 31.42 0.98
C GLY A 992 -7.16 31.19 1.55
N ASN A 993 -7.82 32.20 2.11
CA ASN A 993 -9.15 32.03 2.70
C ASN A 993 -10.23 31.66 1.68
N ALA A 994 -10.03 32.02 0.41
CA ALA A 994 -10.91 31.61 -0.67
C ALA A 994 -11.09 30.07 -0.77
N SER A 995 -10.08 29.29 -0.41
CA SER A 995 -10.18 27.82 -0.40
C SER A 995 -11.24 27.29 0.58
N LEU A 996 -11.44 27.99 1.70
CA LEU A 996 -12.49 27.68 2.66
C LEU A 996 -13.86 28.20 2.21
N GLY A 997 -13.88 29.35 1.53
CA GLY A 997 -15.09 29.85 0.84
C GLY A 997 -15.63 28.85 -0.18
N LEU A 998 -14.76 28.29 -1.02
CA LEU A 998 -15.13 27.20 -1.94
C LEU A 998 -15.61 25.96 -1.19
N SER A 999 -14.93 25.58 -0.12
CA SER A 999 -15.31 24.43 0.70
C SER A 999 -16.75 24.58 1.23
N TYR A 1000 -17.16 25.78 1.67
CA TYR A 1000 -18.52 26.06 2.11
C TYR A 1000 -19.57 25.85 0.99
N LEU A 1001 -19.28 26.35 -0.21
CA LEU A 1001 -20.15 26.17 -1.38
C LEU A 1001 -20.31 24.70 -1.73
N VAL A 1002 -19.21 23.95 -1.72
CA VAL A 1002 -19.22 22.50 -2.00
C VAL A 1002 -20.00 21.72 -0.95
N THR A 1003 -19.90 22.09 0.34
CA THR A 1003 -20.70 21.47 1.41
C THR A 1003 -22.20 21.71 1.20
N ASN A 1004 -22.61 22.92 0.80
CA ASN A 1004 -24.01 23.20 0.43
C ASN A 1004 -24.45 22.36 -0.79
N ILE A 1005 -23.61 22.29 -1.82
CA ILE A 1005 -23.86 21.45 -3.00
C ILE A 1005 -24.02 19.98 -2.61
N MET A 1006 -23.26 19.47 -1.65
CA MET A 1006 -23.45 18.11 -1.15
C MET A 1006 -24.79 17.89 -0.47
N LEU A 1007 -25.24 18.85 0.34
CA LEU A 1007 -26.56 18.77 0.95
C LEU A 1007 -27.67 18.79 -0.10
N PHE A 1008 -27.64 19.71 -1.06
CA PHE A 1008 -28.63 19.77 -2.13
C PHE A 1008 -28.55 18.56 -3.07
N ARG A 1009 -27.36 17.99 -3.27
CA ARG A 1009 -27.19 16.75 -4.05
C ARG A 1009 -27.93 15.60 -3.39
N ALA A 1010 -27.93 15.52 -2.06
CA ALA A 1010 -28.72 14.55 -1.34
C ALA A 1010 -30.23 14.82 -1.47
N LEU A 1011 -30.66 16.08 -1.28
CA LEU A 1011 -32.07 16.46 -1.32
C LEU A 1011 -32.73 16.27 -2.71
N LEU A 1012 -31.96 16.41 -3.80
CA LEU A 1012 -32.45 16.16 -5.15
C LEU A 1012 -32.62 14.67 -5.47
N ARG A 1013 -31.90 13.77 -4.78
CA ARG A 1013 -31.90 12.32 -5.06
C ARG A 1013 -33.32 11.69 -5.03
N PRO A 1014 -34.14 11.86 -3.98
CA PRO A 1014 -35.49 11.31 -3.95
C PRO A 1014 -36.47 11.94 -4.95
N LEU A 1015 -36.13 13.08 -5.56
CA LEU A 1015 -36.96 13.71 -6.60
C LEU A 1015 -36.75 13.07 -7.98
N GLU A 1016 -35.61 12.42 -8.19
CA GLU A 1016 -35.18 11.87 -9.48
C GLU A 1016 -35.41 10.35 -9.61
N SER A 1017 -35.79 9.67 -8.52
CA SER A 1017 -36.05 8.22 -8.52
C SER A 1017 -37.41 7.90 -9.16
N ASN A 1018 -37.45 7.76 -10.49
CA ASN A 1018 -38.63 7.44 -11.32
C ASN A 1018 -39.19 6.00 -11.13
N LEU A 1019 -39.62 5.64 -9.91
CA LEU A 1019 -40.47 4.47 -9.65
C LEU A 1019 -41.80 4.94 -9.06
N PRO A 1020 -42.95 4.37 -9.47
CA PRO A 1020 -44.26 4.87 -9.07
C PRO A 1020 -44.39 4.83 -7.54
N SER A 1021 -44.38 6.01 -6.92
CA SER A 1021 -44.75 6.16 -5.51
C SER A 1021 -46.23 5.83 -5.36
N THR A 1022 -46.56 4.88 -4.49
CA THR A 1022 -47.94 4.48 -4.15
C THR A 1022 -48.75 5.56 -3.41
N SER A 1023 -48.22 6.77 -3.27
CA SER A 1023 -48.88 7.91 -2.62
C SER A 1023 -49.21 9.00 -3.64
N VAL A 1024 -50.50 9.37 -3.70
CA VAL A 1024 -51.00 10.56 -4.41
C VAL A 1024 -50.18 11.79 -3.98
N PRO A 1025 -49.61 12.59 -4.90
CA PRO A 1025 -48.87 13.79 -4.55
C PRO A 1025 -49.82 14.79 -3.86
N SER A 1026 -49.50 15.19 -2.63
CA SER A 1026 -50.15 16.31 -1.96
C SER A 1026 -49.58 17.64 -2.50
N SER A 1027 -50.40 18.69 -2.58
CA SER A 1027 -49.97 20.04 -3.01
C SER A 1027 -48.81 20.62 -2.18
N SER A 1028 -48.69 20.21 -0.92
CA SER A 1028 -47.57 20.54 -0.03
C SER A 1028 -46.25 19.88 -0.44
N SER A 1029 -46.29 18.74 -1.13
CA SER A 1029 -45.10 18.06 -1.62
C SER A 1029 -44.48 18.81 -2.80
N GLU A 1030 -45.30 19.39 -3.68
CA GLU A 1030 -44.87 20.08 -4.91
C GLU A 1030 -44.08 21.37 -4.60
N ALA A 1031 -44.63 22.22 -3.73
CA ALA A 1031 -43.93 23.42 -3.25
C ALA A 1031 -42.59 23.11 -2.54
N GLY A 1032 -42.48 21.94 -1.90
CA GLY A 1032 -41.23 21.46 -1.30
C GLY A 1032 -40.19 21.06 -2.35
N ARG A 1033 -40.61 20.46 -3.47
CA ARG A 1033 -39.72 20.10 -4.59
C ARG A 1033 -39.12 21.36 -5.22
N ASP A 1034 -39.96 22.35 -5.49
CA ASP A 1034 -39.55 23.62 -6.08
C ASP A 1034 -38.57 24.36 -5.18
N ALA A 1035 -38.82 24.41 -3.87
CA ALA A 1035 -37.92 25.04 -2.91
C ALA A 1035 -36.52 24.38 -2.88
N VAL A 1036 -36.43 23.06 -3.05
CA VAL A 1036 -35.14 22.34 -3.11
C VAL A 1036 -34.41 22.65 -4.41
N ARG A 1037 -35.11 22.65 -5.56
CA ARG A 1037 -34.52 23.00 -6.85
C ARG A 1037 -34.04 24.45 -6.89
N ILE A 1038 -34.86 25.39 -6.41
CA ILE A 1038 -34.50 26.81 -6.27
C ILE A 1038 -33.26 26.94 -5.40
N GLY A 1039 -33.23 26.28 -4.23
CA GLY A 1039 -32.05 26.30 -3.35
C GLY A 1039 -30.78 25.75 -4.01
N ALA A 1040 -30.89 24.65 -4.76
CA ALA A 1040 -29.76 24.07 -5.49
C ALA A 1040 -29.24 25.00 -6.60
N LYS A 1041 -30.15 25.68 -7.33
CA LYS A 1041 -29.83 26.71 -8.32
C LYS A 1041 -29.15 27.91 -7.68
N THR A 1042 -29.65 28.38 -6.53
CA THR A 1042 -29.01 29.47 -5.76
C THR A 1042 -27.58 29.12 -5.36
N CYS A 1043 -27.30 27.90 -4.90
CA CYS A 1043 -25.92 27.48 -4.61
C CYS A 1043 -25.00 27.51 -5.85
N CYS A 1044 -25.53 27.19 -7.02
CA CYS A 1044 -24.77 27.29 -8.27
C CYS A 1044 -24.49 28.75 -8.65
N ILE A 1045 -25.46 29.66 -8.45
CA ILE A 1045 -25.29 31.10 -8.66
C ILE A 1045 -24.20 31.65 -7.75
N GLU A 1046 -24.28 31.37 -6.45
CA GLU A 1046 -23.28 31.79 -5.47
C GLU A 1046 -21.88 31.28 -5.82
N ALA A 1047 -21.77 30.07 -6.38
CA ALA A 1047 -20.49 29.51 -6.81
C ALA A 1047 -19.89 30.23 -8.03
N VAL A 1048 -20.72 30.63 -8.99
CA VAL A 1048 -20.28 31.43 -10.15
C VAL A 1048 -19.82 32.81 -9.70
N GLU A 1049 -20.63 33.50 -8.90
CA GLU A 1049 -20.30 34.85 -8.37
C GLU A 1049 -19.04 34.82 -7.50
N PHE A 1050 -18.87 33.78 -6.69
CA PHE A 1050 -17.66 33.56 -5.92
C PHE A 1050 -16.42 33.55 -6.82
N VAL A 1051 -16.43 32.77 -7.91
CA VAL A 1051 -15.28 32.70 -8.84
C VAL A 1051 -15.07 34.01 -9.60
N GLU A 1052 -16.14 34.65 -10.07
CA GLU A 1052 -16.08 35.92 -10.81
C GLU A 1052 -15.50 37.06 -9.94
N THR A 1053 -15.63 36.99 -8.62
CA THR A 1053 -15.12 37.98 -7.67
C THR A 1053 -13.68 37.71 -7.18
N LEU A 1054 -13.09 36.56 -7.52
CA LEU A 1054 -11.74 36.21 -7.09
C LEU A 1054 -10.67 37.11 -7.74
N ARG A 1055 -9.77 37.62 -6.90
CA ARG A 1055 -8.64 38.47 -7.30
C ARG A 1055 -7.42 37.63 -7.68
N ARG A 1056 -6.48 38.24 -8.41
CA ARG A 1056 -5.24 37.57 -8.84
C ARG A 1056 -4.40 36.99 -7.69
N ASN A 1057 -4.32 37.70 -6.55
CA ASN A 1057 -3.55 37.27 -5.38
C ASN A 1057 -4.12 36.05 -4.65
N VAL A 1058 -5.30 35.59 -5.03
CA VAL A 1058 -5.94 34.39 -4.48
C VAL A 1058 -5.56 33.14 -5.30
N TRP A 1059 -5.34 33.29 -6.60
CA TRP A 1059 -5.07 32.15 -7.49
C TRP A 1059 -3.72 31.49 -7.19
N ASP A 1060 -2.73 32.29 -6.78
CA ASP A 1060 -1.41 31.82 -6.40
C ASP A 1060 -1.31 31.49 -4.89
N ALA A 1061 -2.40 31.64 -4.14
CA ALA A 1061 -2.43 31.35 -2.71
C ALA A 1061 -2.52 29.85 -2.42
N PHE A 1062 -2.47 29.49 -1.13
CA PHE A 1062 -2.66 28.10 -0.72
C PHE A 1062 -4.13 27.68 -0.94
N TRP A 1063 -4.32 26.60 -1.70
CA TRP A 1063 -5.59 25.91 -1.87
C TRP A 1063 -5.47 24.49 -1.35
N HIS A 1064 -6.47 24.04 -0.60
CA HIS A 1064 -6.52 22.65 -0.16
C HIS A 1064 -6.64 21.69 -1.36
N SER A 1065 -6.06 20.50 -1.22
CA SER A 1065 -6.00 19.49 -2.28
C SER A 1065 -7.37 19.11 -2.89
N TRP A 1066 -8.46 19.15 -2.12
CA TRP A 1066 -9.82 18.83 -2.61
C TRP A 1066 -10.50 19.95 -3.41
N SER A 1067 -9.92 21.15 -3.48
CA SER A 1067 -10.53 22.27 -4.21
C SER A 1067 -10.80 21.96 -5.69
N ARG A 1068 -9.92 21.16 -6.33
CA ARG A 1068 -10.10 20.67 -7.72
C ARG A 1068 -11.38 19.85 -7.88
N ALA A 1069 -11.61 18.91 -6.97
CA ALA A 1069 -12.83 18.12 -6.95
C ALA A 1069 -14.06 19.01 -6.69
N GLY A 1070 -13.93 20.00 -5.80
CA GLY A 1070 -14.96 21.00 -5.52
C GLY A 1070 -15.45 21.73 -6.78
N PHE A 1071 -14.54 22.27 -7.60
CA PHE A 1071 -14.89 22.91 -8.87
C PHE A 1071 -15.58 21.94 -9.85
N ALA A 1072 -15.10 20.70 -9.92
CA ALA A 1072 -15.71 19.67 -10.77
C ALA A 1072 -17.12 19.27 -10.31
N MET A 1073 -17.40 19.31 -9.01
CA MET A 1073 -18.71 19.01 -8.45
C MET A 1073 -19.73 20.11 -8.70
N ILE A 1074 -19.32 21.37 -8.66
CA ILE A 1074 -20.17 22.51 -9.08
C ILE A 1074 -20.61 22.30 -10.53
N SER A 1075 -19.67 21.99 -11.43
CA SER A 1075 -19.96 21.69 -12.84
C SER A 1075 -20.94 20.52 -12.99
N SER A 1076 -20.75 19.45 -12.22
CA SER A 1076 -21.63 18.27 -12.24
C SER A 1076 -23.04 18.59 -11.70
N MET A 1077 -23.15 19.47 -10.71
CA MET A 1077 -24.43 19.90 -10.16
C MET A 1077 -25.24 20.71 -11.18
N MET A 1078 -24.61 21.65 -11.89
CA MET A 1078 -25.28 22.43 -12.95
C MET A 1078 -25.81 21.52 -14.06
N ILE A 1079 -24.99 20.55 -14.50
CA ILE A 1079 -25.41 19.55 -15.48
C ILE A 1079 -26.56 18.68 -14.96
N ARG A 1080 -26.54 18.29 -13.68
CA ARG A 1080 -27.65 17.54 -13.06
C ARG A 1080 -28.95 18.34 -13.07
N LEU A 1081 -28.91 19.63 -12.69
CA LEU A 1081 -30.09 20.50 -12.72
C LEU A 1081 -30.63 20.64 -14.15
N LEU A 1082 -29.74 20.80 -15.14
CA LEU A 1082 -30.12 20.90 -16.56
C LEU A 1082 -30.78 19.62 -17.08
N ILE A 1083 -30.23 18.44 -16.77
CA ILE A 1083 -30.75 17.15 -17.26
C ILE A 1083 -32.10 16.80 -16.66
N THR A 1084 -32.34 17.22 -15.41
CA THR A 1084 -33.52 16.84 -14.63
C THR A 1084 -34.63 17.89 -14.63
N SER A 1085 -34.46 18.98 -15.39
CA SER A 1085 -35.48 20.03 -15.51
C SER A 1085 -36.52 19.65 -16.57
N GLU A 1086 -37.80 19.88 -16.25
CA GLU A 1086 -38.92 19.74 -17.17
C GLU A 1086 -39.50 21.11 -17.58
N ASP A 1087 -39.06 22.20 -16.94
CA ASP A 1087 -39.50 23.58 -17.20
C ASP A 1087 -38.56 24.27 -18.21
N PRO A 1088 -39.05 24.66 -19.40
CA PRO A 1088 -38.24 25.38 -20.38
C PRO A 1088 -37.58 26.66 -19.84
N GLY A 1089 -38.24 27.38 -18.94
CA GLY A 1089 -37.68 28.60 -18.34
C GLY A 1089 -36.48 28.32 -17.44
N GLU A 1090 -36.57 27.28 -16.61
CA GLU A 1090 -35.45 26.82 -15.77
C GLU A 1090 -34.27 26.32 -16.63
N VAL A 1091 -34.54 25.64 -17.74
CA VAL A 1091 -33.50 25.19 -18.70
C VAL A 1091 -32.70 26.37 -19.26
N ASP A 1092 -33.38 27.43 -19.71
CA ASP A 1092 -32.73 28.63 -20.25
C ASP A 1092 -31.86 29.33 -19.20
N ASP A 1093 -32.36 29.46 -17.98
CA ASP A 1093 -31.63 30.04 -16.86
C ASP A 1093 -30.37 29.23 -16.51
N ILE A 1094 -30.48 27.89 -16.48
CA ILE A 1094 -29.33 27.01 -16.18
C ILE A 1094 -28.31 27.06 -17.33
N ASN A 1095 -28.74 27.11 -18.58
CA ASN A 1095 -27.84 27.26 -19.73
C ASN A 1095 -27.09 28.60 -19.68
N ALA A 1096 -27.75 29.70 -19.32
CA ALA A 1096 -27.10 30.99 -19.09
C ALA A 1096 -26.06 30.90 -17.95
N LEU A 1097 -26.40 30.19 -16.86
CA LEU A 1097 -25.49 29.97 -15.74
C LEU A 1097 -24.27 29.11 -16.11
N ILE A 1098 -24.48 28.04 -16.90
CA ILE A 1098 -23.40 27.19 -17.41
C ILE A 1098 -22.45 27.98 -18.30
N ARG A 1099 -22.96 28.87 -19.17
CA ARG A 1099 -22.12 29.74 -20.00
C ARG A 1099 -21.24 30.66 -19.16
N ARG A 1100 -21.81 31.32 -18.15
CA ARG A 1100 -21.04 32.13 -17.19
C ARG A 1100 -20.00 31.30 -16.44
N TRP A 1101 -20.37 30.13 -15.94
CA TRP A 1101 -19.46 29.23 -15.23
C TRP A 1101 -18.30 28.77 -16.11
N ARG A 1102 -18.60 28.32 -17.34
CA ARG A 1102 -17.63 27.89 -18.34
C ARG A 1102 -16.65 29.02 -18.67
N TRP A 1103 -17.15 30.25 -18.84
CA TRP A 1103 -16.33 31.43 -19.04
C TRP A 1103 -15.45 31.75 -17.82
N ALA A 1104 -16.01 31.69 -16.62
CA ALA A 1104 -15.29 31.91 -15.37
C ALA A 1104 -14.15 30.88 -15.17
N LEU A 1105 -14.39 29.61 -15.49
CA LEU A 1105 -13.36 28.55 -15.45
C LEU A 1105 -12.24 28.79 -16.47
N ARG A 1106 -12.57 29.25 -17.69
CA ARG A 1106 -11.58 29.56 -18.73
C ARG A 1106 -10.74 30.80 -18.40
N THR A 1107 -11.39 31.86 -17.94
CA THR A 1107 -10.72 33.12 -17.61
C THR A 1107 -9.93 33.03 -16.30
N GLY A 1108 -10.46 32.34 -15.28
CA GLY A 1108 -9.72 31.97 -14.06
C GLY A 1108 -8.56 31.00 -14.32
N GLY A 1109 -8.62 30.24 -15.42
CA GLY A 1109 -7.55 29.38 -15.90
C GLY A 1109 -6.33 30.11 -16.47
N GLY A 1110 -6.48 31.35 -16.96
CA GLY A 1110 -5.42 32.05 -17.70
C GLY A 1110 -5.00 31.35 -19.01
N SER A 1111 -4.13 31.98 -19.81
CA SER A 1111 -3.70 31.46 -21.13
C SER A 1111 -2.92 30.14 -21.06
N ALA A 1112 -2.36 29.81 -19.90
CA ALA A 1112 -1.62 28.58 -19.67
C ALA A 1112 -2.43 27.50 -18.93
N GLY A 1113 -3.64 27.79 -18.44
CA GLY A 1113 -4.51 26.87 -17.69
C GLY A 1113 -4.08 26.62 -16.23
N ASN A 1114 -4.85 27.12 -15.27
CA ASN A 1114 -4.70 26.87 -13.84
C ASN A 1114 -5.08 25.40 -13.51
N VAL A 1115 -4.18 24.70 -12.83
CA VAL A 1115 -4.33 23.29 -12.40
C VAL A 1115 -5.61 23.09 -11.56
N LEU A 1116 -6.06 24.12 -10.84
CA LEU A 1116 -7.24 24.08 -9.97
C LEU A 1116 -8.55 23.83 -10.73
N MET A 1117 -8.71 24.44 -11.90
CA MET A 1117 -9.99 24.52 -12.64
C MET A 1117 -10.05 23.62 -13.88
N SER A 1118 -8.88 23.19 -14.38
CA SER A 1118 -8.76 22.42 -15.62
C SER A 1118 -9.60 21.13 -15.63
N LEU A 1119 -9.66 20.42 -14.50
CA LEU A 1119 -10.50 19.22 -14.34
C LEU A 1119 -12.00 19.54 -14.45
N ALA A 1120 -12.44 20.64 -13.84
CA ALA A 1120 -13.84 21.05 -13.85
C ALA A 1120 -14.29 21.44 -15.25
N LEU A 1121 -13.47 22.23 -15.95
CA LEU A 1121 -13.74 22.65 -17.32
C LEU A 1121 -13.82 21.44 -18.27
N LEU A 1122 -12.86 20.52 -18.19
CA LEU A 1122 -12.85 19.31 -19.01
C LEU A 1122 -14.12 18.47 -18.81
N ARG A 1123 -14.55 18.27 -17.56
CA ARG A 1123 -15.76 17.49 -17.25
C ARG A 1123 -17.03 18.20 -17.74
N LEU A 1124 -17.07 19.52 -17.63
CA LEU A 1124 -18.17 20.33 -18.15
C LEU A 1124 -18.25 20.23 -19.67
N ASP A 1125 -17.16 20.55 -20.37
CA ASP A 1125 -17.09 20.53 -21.85
C ASP A 1125 -17.42 19.14 -22.40
N ARG A 1126 -16.86 18.07 -21.80
CA ARG A 1126 -17.19 16.69 -22.19
C ARG A 1126 -18.69 16.41 -22.06
N SER A 1127 -19.32 16.86 -20.98
CA SER A 1127 -20.75 16.64 -20.73
C SER A 1127 -21.62 17.39 -21.75
N LEU A 1128 -21.24 18.61 -22.14
CA LEU A 1128 -21.93 19.40 -23.15
C LEU A 1128 -21.78 18.81 -24.55
N VAL A 1129 -20.56 18.45 -24.96
CA VAL A 1129 -20.26 17.84 -26.27
C VAL A 1129 -20.98 16.50 -26.43
N THR A 1130 -21.03 15.67 -25.39
CA THR A 1130 -21.74 14.38 -25.44
C THR A 1130 -23.25 14.56 -25.69
N ARG A 1131 -23.80 15.75 -25.41
CA ARG A 1131 -25.20 16.10 -25.65
C ARG A 1131 -25.41 16.87 -26.96
N GLY A 1132 -24.38 17.00 -27.79
CA GLY A 1132 -24.45 17.72 -29.06
C GLY A 1132 -24.56 19.23 -28.91
N ILE A 1133 -24.17 19.79 -27.76
CA ILE A 1133 -24.11 21.24 -27.53
C ILE A 1133 -22.67 21.67 -27.84
N HIS A 1134 -22.45 22.22 -29.04
CA HIS A 1134 -21.15 22.75 -29.47
C HIS A 1134 -21.10 24.28 -29.31
N GLU A 1135 -19.89 24.84 -29.20
CA GLU A 1135 -19.71 26.31 -29.21
C GLU A 1135 -20.26 26.97 -30.48
N SER A 1136 -20.28 26.24 -31.60
CA SER A 1136 -20.86 26.71 -32.86
C SER A 1136 -22.39 26.82 -32.84
N ASP A 1137 -23.05 26.24 -31.83
CA ASP A 1137 -24.50 26.31 -31.64
C ASP A 1137 -24.87 27.40 -30.60
N GLU A 1138 -23.89 28.13 -30.07
CA GLU A 1138 -24.06 29.21 -29.07
C GLU A 1138 -24.08 30.63 -29.67
N GLU A 1139 -23.80 30.77 -30.98
CA GLU A 1139 -24.14 31.96 -31.81
C GLU A 1139 -25.52 31.77 -32.46
#